data_AF-A0A959TF47-F1
#
_entry.id   AF-A0A959TF47-F1
#
_cell.length_a   1.000
_cell.length_b   1.000
_cell.length_c   1.000
_cell.angle_alpha   90.00
_cell.angle_beta   90.00
_cell.angle_gamma   90.00
#
_symmetry.space_group_name_H-M   'P 1'
#
loop_
_entity.id
_entity.type
_entity.pdbx_description
1 polymer ?
#
loop_
_entity_poly.entity_id
_entity_poly.type
_entity_poly.pdbx_seq_one_letter_code
_entity_poly.pdbx_strand_id
1 'polypeptide(L)'
;MNAETVTVHPDNTFCPAGGVFGSNALATAGADVGCLGAGPDVWYTFTANGTGTGWTFSSFTLASLWVEIFEGTCGGTPVGCYAGINAIENGFLSTPGQTYVMRVVSAVGGTGSFNLCMYDADVYDPCANITVVSCDTPTGPVVADPGPGQWSNSSLPGPNQSPGEEHVFSFTASTTGNHLLDFTQLTGGPVEIYYKEADACNDLGWTYLSQAAATGVASGSLPLTASVEYYIMWDATTTTGRTVDFTVLCPGPPPANDDCANEVPTLIAIGGSASFSGNVDWSTVDASIAPLFNLAVVSGVAWESFEIDDCAEVTLEFCGNPYNGSGGSASFLVNACDATGLISPDATNLVDCGDGQETATYVLGPGQYYVPMLWAPGLNVGGDYSLTISAAASAACSSCSNATPIDCATGIIAGSTTGLPNTLPPTACPVQGPASTGGTVWYSFSTPTDQLVTLSTCVEDGLATSFDTRLSVFEGTCGGTLCCVAYNDDGAGCSAFTSRLNFEATANVTYFVVVHGYGTGEGNYELFVGCAPACSPEATNDICSDADPLTPYLADGSGIITVGDNTCATADPNPACDPFGPLQGVWYSFNSGSNENMQLTLLTSDEDGSYTSANGISYALYAGCDMSVCPLGGDGPELDCSIVGGGTSVLPTLTTNTDYVLNVWNDGGIGTAGTFGVLLEYPGQNDAGISQVISPDGNICTTQVGPVVELTNFGAQPLTSVVITYTVDAGTPVV
;
A
#
# COMPACT_ATOMS: atom_id res chain seq x y z
N MET A 1 25.68 -43.05 59.04
CA MET A 1 25.29 -43.65 57.75
C MET A 1 26.50 -44.44 57.27
N ASN A 2 26.36 -45.75 57.09
CA ASN A 2 27.44 -46.62 56.65
C ASN A 2 27.16 -46.98 55.18
N ALA A 3 27.97 -46.50 54.25
CA ALA A 3 27.90 -46.88 52.84
C ALA A 3 28.82 -48.09 52.59
N GLU A 4 28.32 -49.10 51.91
CA GLU A 4 29.11 -50.27 51.52
C GLU A 4 29.90 -49.98 50.24
N THR A 5 31.18 -50.35 50.20
CA THR A 5 32.00 -50.10 49.00
C THR A 5 31.70 -51.12 47.91
N VAL A 6 31.37 -50.64 46.71
CA VAL A 6 31.15 -51.45 45.50
C VAL A 6 32.23 -51.14 44.48
N THR A 7 32.67 -52.17 43.76
CA THR A 7 33.67 -52.03 42.69
C THR A 7 32.98 -51.67 41.37
N VAL A 8 33.52 -50.68 40.67
CA VAL A 8 33.14 -50.38 39.29
C VAL A 8 33.96 -51.28 38.37
N HIS A 9 33.30 -52.13 37.59
CA HIS A 9 33.94 -53.02 36.61
C HIS A 9 34.34 -52.26 35.33
N PRO A 10 35.23 -52.79 34.48
CA PRO A 10 35.67 -52.09 33.26
C PRO A 10 34.59 -51.93 32.17
N ASP A 11 33.55 -52.75 32.16
CA ASP A 11 32.44 -52.70 31.21
C ASP A 11 31.21 -53.50 31.72
N ASN A 12 30.09 -53.45 31.00
CA ASN A 12 28.84 -54.14 31.37
C ASN A 12 28.90 -55.67 31.17
N THR A 13 29.93 -56.24 30.52
CA THR A 13 30.01 -57.70 30.31
C THR A 13 30.22 -58.48 31.61
N PHE A 14 30.65 -57.80 32.66
CA PHE A 14 30.76 -58.35 34.01
C PHE A 14 29.41 -58.48 34.71
N CYS A 15 28.34 -57.85 34.22
CA CYS A 15 27.04 -57.88 34.84
C CYS A 15 26.12 -58.95 34.21
N PRO A 16 25.24 -59.62 35.00
CA PRO A 16 25.01 -59.43 36.43
C PRO A 16 25.99 -60.21 37.33
N ALA A 17 26.90 -61.02 36.77
CA ALA A 17 27.74 -61.96 37.52
C ALA A 17 28.69 -61.31 38.53
N GLY A 18 29.13 -60.07 38.27
CA GLY A 18 29.96 -59.24 39.13
C GLY A 18 29.17 -58.36 40.12
N GLY A 19 27.86 -58.56 40.24
CA GLY A 19 27.00 -57.80 41.14
C GLY A 19 27.17 -58.17 42.62
N VAL A 20 26.92 -57.20 43.49
CA VAL A 20 26.90 -57.34 44.95
C VAL A 20 25.45 -57.43 45.43
N PHE A 21 25.18 -58.37 46.33
CA PHE A 21 23.86 -58.54 46.92
C PHE A 21 23.52 -57.39 47.88
N GLY A 22 22.35 -56.81 47.71
CA GLY A 22 21.78 -55.74 48.53
C GLY A 22 20.39 -56.06 49.04
N SER A 23 20.02 -55.50 50.20
CA SER A 23 18.66 -55.60 50.74
C SER A 23 18.35 -54.42 51.67
N ASN A 24 17.20 -53.79 51.48
CA ASN A 24 16.70 -52.74 52.37
C ASN A 24 15.74 -53.28 53.45
N ALA A 25 15.65 -54.62 53.63
CA ALA A 25 14.66 -55.25 54.51
C ALA A 25 14.79 -54.89 56.00
N LEU A 26 15.98 -54.46 56.43
CA LEU A 26 16.25 -53.99 57.80
C LEU A 26 16.55 -52.48 57.86
N ALA A 27 16.44 -51.78 56.73
CA ALA A 27 16.70 -50.35 56.67
C ALA A 27 15.57 -49.57 57.36
N THR A 28 15.93 -48.53 58.09
CA THR A 28 14.97 -47.55 58.59
C THR A 28 14.74 -46.49 57.51
N ALA A 29 13.56 -45.87 57.46
CA ALA A 29 13.31 -44.81 56.50
C ALA A 29 14.27 -43.63 56.75
N GLY A 30 15.15 -43.36 55.78
CA GLY A 30 16.03 -42.20 55.80
C GLY A 30 15.24 -40.90 55.58
N ALA A 31 15.81 -39.76 56.00
CA ALA A 31 15.27 -38.46 55.63
C ALA A 31 15.35 -38.26 54.10
N ASP A 32 14.52 -37.38 53.56
CA ASP A 32 14.68 -36.91 52.19
C ASP A 32 15.94 -36.04 52.12
N VAL A 33 16.95 -36.50 51.39
CA VAL A 33 18.29 -35.91 51.33
C VAL A 33 18.75 -35.65 49.88
N GLY A 34 17.86 -35.82 48.91
CA GLY A 34 18.15 -35.65 47.50
C GLY A 34 16.98 -35.03 46.74
N CYS A 35 16.59 -35.68 45.67
CA CYS A 35 15.60 -35.27 44.68
C CYS A 35 14.39 -36.22 44.66
N LEU A 36 14.49 -37.38 45.32
CA LEU A 36 13.48 -38.41 45.44
C LEU A 36 13.14 -38.61 46.93
N GLY A 37 11.85 -38.74 47.22
CA GLY A 37 11.31 -38.68 48.58
C GLY A 37 11.82 -39.75 49.56
N ALA A 38 11.47 -39.57 50.84
CA ALA A 38 11.91 -40.46 51.93
C ALA A 38 11.40 -41.91 51.83
N GLY A 39 12.23 -42.88 52.22
CA GLY A 39 11.91 -44.30 52.26
C GLY A 39 13.03 -45.15 52.89
N PRO A 40 12.81 -46.46 53.14
CA PRO A 40 13.87 -47.36 53.57
C PRO A 40 14.99 -47.43 52.54
N ASP A 41 16.18 -46.99 52.93
CA ASP A 41 17.31 -46.78 52.03
C ASP A 41 18.56 -47.58 52.43
N VAL A 42 19.35 -47.93 51.42
CA VAL A 42 20.70 -48.48 51.59
C VAL A 42 21.66 -47.71 50.71
N TRP A 43 22.90 -47.61 51.16
CA TRP A 43 23.88 -46.70 50.59
C TRP A 43 25.13 -47.48 50.14
N TYR A 44 25.60 -47.17 48.95
CA TYR A 44 26.82 -47.73 48.38
C TYR A 44 27.78 -46.61 48.02
N THR A 45 29.08 -46.85 48.14
CA THR A 45 30.12 -45.91 47.71
C THR A 45 31.03 -46.57 46.69
N PHE A 46 31.43 -45.82 45.67
CA PHE A 46 32.27 -46.29 44.58
C PHE A 46 33.16 -45.15 44.09
N THR A 47 34.26 -45.50 43.44
CA THR A 47 35.13 -44.53 42.76
C THR A 47 35.00 -44.75 41.26
N ALA A 48 34.69 -43.69 40.52
CA ALA A 48 34.56 -43.77 39.06
C ALA A 48 35.91 -44.09 38.42
N ASN A 49 35.90 -44.98 37.42
CA ASN A 49 37.10 -45.37 36.69
C ASN A 49 37.28 -44.56 35.40
N GLY A 50 36.18 -44.29 34.69
CA GLY A 50 36.13 -43.50 33.47
C GLY A 50 35.23 -42.28 33.61
N THR A 51 34.87 -41.70 32.46
CA THR A 51 34.04 -40.48 32.37
C THR A 51 32.55 -40.76 32.43
N GLY A 52 32.16 -42.04 32.42
CA GLY A 52 30.79 -42.49 32.64
C GLY A 52 30.74 -43.63 33.64
N THR A 53 29.65 -43.75 34.38
CA THR A 53 29.44 -44.89 35.27
C THR A 53 28.02 -45.38 35.16
N GLY A 54 27.89 -46.65 34.79
CA GLY A 54 26.63 -47.37 34.66
C GLY A 54 26.37 -48.29 35.84
N TRP A 55 25.10 -48.65 36.00
CA TRP A 55 24.69 -49.71 36.91
C TRP A 55 23.58 -50.55 36.30
N THR A 56 23.45 -51.76 36.83
CA THR A 56 22.29 -52.62 36.60
C THR A 56 21.88 -53.31 37.90
N PHE A 57 20.57 -53.34 38.14
CA PHE A 57 19.93 -54.10 39.20
C PHE A 57 19.33 -55.38 38.64
N SER A 58 19.78 -56.51 39.14
CA SER A 58 19.24 -57.83 38.77
C SER A 58 18.68 -58.57 39.99
N SER A 59 17.89 -59.61 39.75
CA SER A 59 17.32 -60.48 40.81
C SER A 59 16.63 -59.72 41.94
N PHE A 60 15.93 -58.62 41.63
CA PHE A 60 15.34 -57.74 42.63
C PHE A 60 13.90 -58.15 43.00
N THR A 61 13.54 -57.93 44.26
CA THR A 61 12.18 -58.17 44.81
C THR A 61 11.54 -56.89 45.36
N LEU A 62 12.17 -55.74 45.12
CA LEU A 62 11.67 -54.43 45.50
C LEU A 62 10.39 -54.08 44.71
N ALA A 63 9.36 -53.61 45.42
CA ALA A 63 8.11 -53.19 44.81
C ALA A 63 8.19 -51.83 44.09
N SER A 64 9.18 -51.01 44.44
CA SER A 64 9.51 -49.72 43.81
C SER A 64 11.00 -49.46 44.00
N LEU A 65 11.66 -48.89 42.99
CA LEU A 65 13.09 -48.58 42.99
C LEU A 65 13.32 -47.12 42.64
N TRP A 66 14.01 -46.41 43.53
CA TRP A 66 14.54 -45.07 43.34
C TRP A 66 16.04 -45.11 43.59
N VAL A 67 16.81 -44.48 42.70
CA VAL A 67 18.27 -44.40 42.77
C VAL A 67 18.66 -42.93 42.74
N GLU A 68 19.46 -42.52 43.71
CA GLU A 68 20.05 -41.19 43.76
C GLU A 68 21.57 -41.31 43.83
N ILE A 69 22.28 -40.52 43.05
CA ILE A 69 23.75 -40.48 43.07
C ILE A 69 24.18 -39.14 43.66
N PHE A 70 25.16 -39.18 44.55
CA PHE A 70 25.72 -38.00 45.23
C PHE A 70 27.23 -37.95 45.06
N GLU A 71 27.78 -36.74 45.02
CA GLU A 71 29.23 -36.54 45.08
C GLU A 71 29.77 -36.64 46.51
N GLY A 72 30.82 -37.44 46.70
CA GLY A 72 31.65 -37.49 47.90
C GLY A 72 31.03 -38.20 49.11
N THR A 73 29.90 -37.71 49.65
CA THR A 73 29.34 -38.18 50.94
C THR A 73 27.82 -38.36 50.92
N CYS A 74 27.26 -39.07 51.91
CA CYS A 74 25.82 -39.37 52.09
C CYS A 74 24.93 -38.14 52.38
N GLY A 75 25.36 -36.94 52.00
CA GLY A 75 24.62 -35.67 52.06
C GLY A 75 25.25 -34.60 51.15
N GLY A 76 26.00 -35.04 50.14
CA GLY A 76 26.53 -34.18 49.09
C GLY A 76 25.44 -33.71 48.14
N THR A 77 25.83 -32.98 47.10
CA THR A 77 24.91 -32.56 46.04
C THR A 77 24.51 -33.79 45.20
N PRO A 78 23.21 -34.01 44.94
CA PRO A 78 22.78 -35.07 44.03
C PRO A 78 23.24 -34.74 42.59
N VAL A 79 23.80 -35.72 41.90
CA VAL A 79 24.24 -35.64 40.49
C VAL A 79 23.36 -36.45 39.54
N GLY A 80 22.44 -37.26 40.05
CA GLY A 80 21.49 -38.00 39.23
C GLY A 80 20.39 -38.66 40.05
N CYS A 81 19.19 -38.73 39.46
CA CYS A 81 17.95 -39.11 40.13
C CYS A 81 17.10 -39.98 39.20
N TYR A 82 16.90 -41.23 39.55
CA TYR A 82 16.29 -42.21 38.67
C TYR A 82 15.19 -42.97 39.39
N ALA A 83 14.03 -43.11 38.75
CA ALA A 83 12.85 -43.76 39.35
C ALA A 83 12.21 -44.77 38.40
N GLY A 84 11.58 -45.80 38.98
CA GLY A 84 10.81 -46.79 38.23
C GLY A 84 11.70 -47.67 37.35
N ILE A 85 11.24 -47.96 36.12
CA ILE A 85 11.99 -48.82 35.18
C ILE A 85 13.35 -48.23 34.80
N ASN A 86 13.47 -46.90 34.77
CA ASN A 86 14.70 -46.19 34.42
C ASN A 86 15.76 -46.27 35.53
N ALA A 87 15.41 -46.74 36.72
CA ALA A 87 16.35 -46.95 37.81
C ALA A 87 17.01 -48.33 37.76
N ILE A 88 16.44 -49.28 37.01
CA ILE A 88 16.91 -50.68 36.94
C ILE A 88 18.26 -50.77 36.24
N GLU A 89 18.42 -50.08 35.11
CA GLU A 89 19.69 -49.96 34.40
C GLU A 89 19.80 -48.54 33.84
N ASN A 90 20.89 -47.86 34.18
CA ASN A 90 21.15 -46.48 33.74
C ASN A 90 22.63 -46.14 33.92
N GLY A 91 23.02 -44.93 33.48
CA GLY A 91 24.34 -44.38 33.70
C GLY A 91 24.31 -42.87 33.91
N PHE A 92 25.45 -42.33 34.32
CA PHE A 92 25.65 -40.89 34.49
C PHE A 92 27.09 -40.53 34.15
N LEU A 93 27.33 -39.26 33.78
CA LEU A 93 28.68 -38.73 33.60
C LEU A 93 29.36 -38.62 34.96
N SER A 94 30.57 -39.16 35.05
CA SER A 94 31.34 -39.21 36.28
C SER A 94 32.76 -38.70 36.03
N THR A 95 33.44 -38.22 37.09
CA THR A 95 34.83 -37.77 36.98
C THR A 95 35.77 -38.92 37.36
N PRO A 96 36.73 -39.34 36.50
CA PRO A 96 37.67 -40.39 36.84
C PRO A 96 38.40 -40.13 38.17
N GLY A 97 38.38 -41.11 39.07
CA GLY A 97 38.99 -41.02 40.40
C GLY A 97 38.14 -40.30 41.45
N GLN A 98 37.00 -39.70 41.09
CA GLN A 98 36.06 -39.10 42.02
C GLN A 98 35.26 -40.20 42.74
N THR A 99 35.09 -40.05 44.05
CA THR A 99 34.22 -40.92 44.84
C THR A 99 32.79 -40.41 44.82
N TYR A 100 31.86 -41.30 44.53
CA TYR A 100 30.42 -41.08 44.53
C TYR A 100 29.74 -41.99 45.55
N VAL A 101 28.51 -41.63 45.91
CA VAL A 101 27.66 -42.40 46.79
C VAL A 101 26.31 -42.62 46.11
N MET A 102 25.91 -43.88 45.93
CA MET A 102 24.60 -44.27 45.43
C MET A 102 23.67 -44.58 46.61
N ARG A 103 22.51 -43.94 46.64
CA ARG A 103 21.40 -44.28 47.53
C ARG A 103 20.37 -45.08 46.76
N VAL A 104 20.05 -46.27 47.27
CA VAL A 104 18.99 -47.13 46.72
C VAL A 104 17.82 -47.09 47.69
N VAL A 105 16.71 -46.51 47.25
CA VAL A 105 15.51 -46.27 48.06
C VAL A 105 14.34 -47.04 47.48
N SER A 106 13.47 -47.52 48.36
CA SER A 106 12.16 -48.03 47.97
C SER A 106 11.07 -47.10 48.45
N ALA A 107 10.10 -46.81 47.59
CA ALA A 107 8.91 -46.06 47.97
C ALA A 107 8.13 -46.77 49.10
N VAL A 108 7.34 -46.00 49.86
CA VAL A 108 6.73 -46.38 51.15
C VAL A 108 6.23 -47.83 51.21
N GLY A 109 6.89 -48.65 52.03
CA GLY A 109 6.45 -50.01 52.41
C GLY A 109 7.06 -51.17 51.61
N GLY A 110 7.85 -50.93 50.56
CA GLY A 110 8.51 -52.00 49.81
C GLY A 110 9.85 -52.39 50.41
N THR A 111 9.94 -53.53 51.10
CA THR A 111 11.24 -54.15 51.42
C THR A 111 11.57 -55.23 50.41
N GLY A 112 12.81 -55.33 50.00
CA GLY A 112 13.24 -56.32 49.01
C GLY A 112 14.76 -56.45 48.94
N SER A 113 15.19 -57.46 48.20
CA SER A 113 16.57 -57.72 47.83
C SER A 113 16.83 -57.30 46.39
N PHE A 114 18.10 -57.15 46.01
CA PHE A 114 18.57 -56.89 44.65
C PHE A 114 20.05 -57.27 44.52
N ASN A 115 20.55 -57.41 43.30
CA ASN A 115 21.98 -57.47 43.00
C ASN A 115 22.36 -56.23 42.21
N LEU A 116 23.25 -55.40 42.78
CA LEU A 116 23.78 -54.19 42.16
C LEU A 116 25.11 -54.50 41.48
N CYS A 117 25.21 -54.28 40.18
CA CYS A 117 26.46 -54.34 39.43
C CYS A 117 26.77 -52.96 38.85
N MET A 118 27.98 -52.45 39.10
CA MET A 118 28.44 -51.15 38.60
C MET A 118 29.57 -51.34 37.60
N TYR A 119 29.63 -50.52 36.57
CA TYR A 119 30.59 -50.63 35.48
C TYR A 119 30.95 -49.27 34.88
N ASP A 120 32.11 -49.19 34.24
CA ASP A 120 32.50 -48.07 33.38
C ASP A 120 31.60 -48.10 32.15
N ALA A 121 30.88 -47.01 31.92
CA ALA A 121 29.87 -46.92 30.89
C ALA A 121 30.30 -45.88 29.86
N ASP A 122 30.10 -46.21 28.59
CA ASP A 122 30.21 -45.26 27.51
C ASP A 122 28.94 -44.41 27.50
N VAL A 123 28.96 -43.34 28.30
CA VAL A 123 27.85 -42.38 28.42
C VAL A 123 28.17 -41.22 27.50
N TYR A 124 27.29 -40.98 26.54
CA TYR A 124 27.44 -39.87 25.61
C TYR A 124 27.45 -38.53 26.38
N ASP A 125 28.45 -37.69 26.09
CA ASP A 125 28.61 -36.37 26.69
C ASP A 125 28.40 -35.28 25.63
N PRO A 126 27.24 -34.62 25.60
CA PRO A 126 26.96 -33.54 24.65
C PRO A 126 27.89 -32.33 24.82
N CYS A 127 28.57 -32.21 25.96
CA CYS A 127 29.45 -31.11 26.30
C CYS A 127 30.93 -31.40 26.03
N ALA A 128 31.30 -32.64 25.71
CA ALA A 128 32.70 -33.04 25.53
C ALA A 128 33.38 -32.31 24.37
N ASN A 129 32.65 -32.06 23.28
CA ASN A 129 33.15 -31.38 22.09
C ASN A 129 32.07 -30.48 21.46
N ILE A 130 31.94 -29.26 21.97
CA ILE A 130 31.06 -28.27 21.35
C ILE A 130 31.73 -27.72 20.08
N THR A 131 31.09 -27.96 18.93
CA THR A 131 31.61 -27.50 17.64
C THR A 131 31.28 -26.02 17.46
N VAL A 132 32.29 -25.20 17.16
CA VAL A 132 32.07 -23.78 16.83
C VAL A 132 31.62 -23.69 15.38
N VAL A 133 30.46 -23.07 15.15
CA VAL A 133 29.90 -22.83 13.82
C VAL A 133 29.99 -21.35 13.49
N SER A 134 30.20 -21.05 12.22
CA SER A 134 30.23 -19.70 11.68
C SER A 134 29.04 -19.44 10.78
N CYS A 135 28.72 -18.16 10.68
CA CYS A 135 27.73 -17.62 9.78
C CYS A 135 27.92 -18.17 8.35
N ASP A 136 26.82 -18.59 7.72
CA ASP A 136 26.75 -19.04 6.31
C ASP A 136 27.77 -20.13 5.94
N THR A 137 28.22 -20.90 6.94
CA THR A 137 29.16 -22.00 6.76
C THR A 137 28.49 -23.29 7.22
N PRO A 138 28.40 -24.32 6.37
CA PRO A 138 27.87 -25.62 6.77
C PRO A 138 28.69 -26.21 7.91
N THR A 139 28.03 -26.87 8.87
CA THR A 139 28.71 -27.63 9.92
C THR A 139 29.53 -28.78 9.36
N GLY A 140 29.18 -29.24 8.16
CA GLY A 140 29.54 -30.55 7.65
C GLY A 140 28.69 -31.64 8.31
N PRO A 141 28.72 -32.88 7.78
CA PRO A 141 27.92 -33.96 8.31
C PRO A 141 28.38 -34.37 9.72
N VAL A 142 27.52 -34.17 10.71
CA VAL A 142 27.69 -34.66 12.09
C VAL A 142 26.89 -35.94 12.25
N VAL A 143 27.56 -37.00 12.70
CA VAL A 143 26.97 -38.33 12.90
C VAL A 143 26.62 -38.51 14.38
N ALA A 144 25.36 -38.80 14.67
CA ALA A 144 24.91 -39.36 15.93
C ALA A 144 24.97 -40.89 15.84
N ASP A 145 25.60 -41.53 16.81
CA ASP A 145 25.63 -42.98 16.90
C ASP A 145 24.29 -43.51 17.46
N PRO A 146 23.96 -44.80 17.25
CA PRO A 146 22.77 -45.38 17.87
C PRO A 146 22.95 -45.49 19.39
N GLY A 147 22.21 -44.70 20.15
CA GLY A 147 22.29 -44.68 21.60
C GLY A 147 21.28 -43.72 22.23
N PRO A 148 21.06 -43.81 23.55
CA PRO A 148 20.38 -42.77 24.29
C PRO A 148 21.27 -41.53 24.45
N GLY A 149 20.68 -40.35 24.34
CA GLY A 149 21.32 -39.11 24.78
C GLY A 149 21.31 -38.95 26.30
N GLN A 150 21.95 -37.88 26.75
CA GLN A 150 22.13 -37.57 28.16
C GLN A 150 20.98 -36.75 28.75
N TRP A 151 20.27 -35.99 27.93
CA TRP A 151 19.24 -35.04 28.34
C TRP A 151 17.85 -35.51 27.88
N SER A 152 17.20 -36.34 28.70
CA SER A 152 15.85 -36.79 28.38
C SER A 152 14.81 -35.67 28.47
N ASN A 153 13.73 -35.77 27.69
CA ASN A 153 12.63 -34.80 27.55
C ASN A 153 11.86 -34.40 28.84
N SER A 154 12.28 -34.85 30.03
CA SER A 154 11.78 -34.31 31.30
C SER A 154 12.42 -32.96 31.68
N SER A 155 13.55 -32.60 31.08
CA SER A 155 14.26 -31.33 31.34
C SER A 155 14.28 -30.37 30.15
N LEU A 156 14.15 -30.86 28.91
CA LEU A 156 14.06 -30.01 27.71
C LEU A 156 12.60 -29.62 27.39
N PRO A 157 12.34 -28.38 26.94
CA PRO A 157 10.99 -27.96 26.53
C PRO A 157 10.65 -28.44 25.12
N GLY A 158 9.40 -28.82 24.83
CA GLY A 158 9.02 -29.15 23.45
C GLY A 158 7.82 -30.10 23.37
N PRO A 159 7.25 -30.29 22.17
CA PRO A 159 6.06 -31.12 21.99
C PRO A 159 6.35 -32.63 21.97
N ASN A 160 7.56 -33.05 21.58
CA ASN A 160 7.91 -34.45 21.30
C ASN A 160 9.02 -34.95 22.22
N GLN A 161 9.12 -36.27 22.39
CA GLN A 161 10.25 -36.89 23.07
C GLN A 161 11.48 -36.98 22.16
N SER A 162 12.63 -36.57 22.68
CA SER A 162 13.92 -36.67 22.03
C SER A 162 14.88 -37.48 22.92
N PRO A 163 14.93 -38.82 22.73
CA PRO A 163 15.74 -39.71 23.56
C PRO A 163 17.12 -40.02 22.96
N GLY A 164 17.45 -39.54 21.77
CA GLY A 164 18.72 -39.83 21.10
C GLY A 164 19.84 -38.87 21.49
N GLU A 165 21.02 -39.02 20.91
CA GLU A 165 22.20 -38.21 21.25
C GLU A 165 22.00 -36.71 20.93
N GLU A 166 22.36 -35.84 21.88
CA GLU A 166 22.27 -34.39 21.73
C GLU A 166 23.58 -33.81 21.16
N HIS A 167 23.51 -33.04 20.08
CA HIS A 167 24.70 -32.42 19.51
C HIS A 167 24.64 -30.91 19.69
N VAL A 168 25.59 -30.38 20.47
CA VAL A 168 25.66 -28.96 20.83
C VAL A 168 26.73 -28.25 20.00
N PHE A 169 26.36 -27.08 19.49
CA PHE A 169 27.19 -26.18 18.70
C PHE A 169 27.25 -24.83 19.38
N SER A 170 28.40 -24.15 19.31
CA SER A 170 28.53 -22.75 19.71
C SER A 170 28.50 -21.85 18.49
N PHE A 171 27.71 -20.78 18.56
CA PHE A 171 27.61 -19.76 17.53
C PHE A 171 27.69 -18.38 18.16
N THR A 172 28.62 -17.55 17.71
CA THR A 172 28.65 -16.12 18.07
C THR A 172 28.02 -15.31 16.95
N ALA A 173 26.86 -14.70 17.22
CA ALA A 173 26.13 -13.94 16.21
C ALA A 173 26.93 -12.71 15.75
N SER A 174 27.13 -12.56 14.44
CA SER A 174 27.84 -11.40 13.86
C SER A 174 26.92 -10.17 13.75
N THR A 175 25.61 -10.40 13.58
CA THR A 175 24.58 -9.36 13.48
C THR A 175 23.44 -9.62 14.48
N THR A 176 22.70 -8.57 14.86
CA THR A 176 21.50 -8.72 15.68
C THR A 176 20.32 -8.94 14.74
N GLY A 177 19.52 -9.97 14.97
CA GLY A 177 18.33 -10.26 14.17
C GLY A 177 17.94 -11.72 14.16
N ASN A 178 16.95 -12.03 13.33
CA ASN A 178 16.40 -13.37 13.16
C ASN A 178 17.29 -14.19 12.23
N HIS A 179 18.09 -15.10 12.78
CA HIS A 179 18.86 -16.06 11.99
C HIS A 179 17.97 -17.24 11.60
N LEU A 180 18.34 -17.97 10.56
CA LEU A 180 17.64 -19.17 10.10
C LEU A 180 18.57 -20.38 10.16
N LEU A 181 18.01 -21.58 10.23
CA LEU A 181 18.77 -22.83 10.16
C LEU A 181 18.39 -23.56 8.87
N ASP A 182 19.33 -23.70 7.96
CA ASP A 182 19.14 -24.46 6.72
C ASP A 182 19.79 -25.84 6.83
N PHE A 183 18.98 -26.89 6.81
CA PHE A 183 19.44 -28.27 6.88
C PHE A 183 19.82 -28.77 5.49
N THR A 184 21.11 -28.84 5.21
CA THR A 184 21.66 -29.32 3.93
C THR A 184 21.72 -30.85 3.87
N GLN A 185 21.72 -31.53 5.02
CA GLN A 185 21.61 -32.99 5.11
C GLN A 185 20.82 -33.40 6.36
N LEU A 186 19.84 -34.29 6.18
CA LEU A 186 19.11 -34.91 7.30
C LEU A 186 18.79 -36.37 6.97
N THR A 187 19.53 -37.31 7.56
CA THR A 187 19.39 -38.76 7.32
C THR A 187 19.14 -39.50 8.65
N GLY A 188 18.23 -40.48 8.66
CA GLY A 188 17.90 -41.26 9.85
C GLY A 188 16.64 -40.83 10.59
N GLY A 189 16.00 -39.73 10.17
CA GLY A 189 14.68 -39.26 10.64
C GLY A 189 14.69 -37.78 11.08
N PRO A 190 13.64 -37.31 11.79
CA PRO A 190 13.51 -35.92 12.25
C PRO A 190 14.26 -35.57 13.55
N VAL A 191 14.88 -34.39 13.65
CA VAL A 191 15.54 -33.90 14.87
C VAL A 191 14.77 -32.73 15.48
N GLU A 192 14.81 -32.61 16.79
CA GLU A 192 14.28 -31.47 17.54
C GLU A 192 15.38 -30.43 17.72
N ILE A 193 15.05 -29.14 17.56
CA ILE A 193 16.03 -28.05 17.55
C ILE A 193 15.81 -27.13 18.74
N TYR A 194 16.90 -26.77 19.40
CA TYR A 194 16.92 -25.94 20.59
C TYR A 194 18.03 -24.90 20.50
N TYR A 195 17.85 -23.81 21.24
CA TYR A 195 18.89 -22.81 21.41
C TYR A 195 18.84 -22.17 22.80
N LYS A 196 19.97 -21.62 23.25
CA LYS A 196 20.06 -20.76 24.44
C LYS A 196 21.26 -19.83 24.35
N GLU A 197 21.27 -18.74 25.12
CA GLU A 197 22.50 -17.98 25.35
C GLU A 197 23.54 -18.89 26.01
N ALA A 198 24.79 -18.81 25.57
CA ALA A 198 25.84 -19.70 26.03
C ALA A 198 26.13 -19.48 27.52
N ASP A 199 25.94 -20.52 28.31
CA ASP A 199 26.22 -20.57 29.74
C ASP A 199 26.87 -21.92 30.11
N ALA A 200 26.56 -22.48 31.27
CA ALA A 200 26.97 -23.84 31.60
C ALA A 200 26.29 -24.85 30.66
N CYS A 201 27.08 -25.70 30.00
CA CYS A 201 26.55 -26.79 29.19
C CYS A 201 25.88 -27.84 30.10
N ASN A 202 24.55 -27.85 30.08
CA ASN A 202 23.67 -28.68 30.90
C ASN A 202 22.26 -28.69 30.26
N ASP A 203 21.32 -29.41 30.89
CA ASP A 203 19.95 -29.59 30.42
C ASP A 203 19.00 -28.43 30.75
N LEU A 204 19.50 -27.29 31.26
CA LEU A 204 18.69 -26.15 31.67
C LEU A 204 18.79 -24.98 30.70
N GLY A 205 17.71 -24.18 30.65
CA GLY A 205 17.68 -22.90 29.95
C GLY A 205 17.48 -22.97 28.43
N TRP A 206 17.27 -24.16 27.87
CA TRP A 206 17.00 -24.34 26.44
C TRP A 206 15.65 -23.76 26.04
N THR A 207 15.59 -23.20 24.83
CA THR A 207 14.37 -22.78 24.15
C THR A 207 14.14 -23.67 22.94
N TYR A 208 12.94 -24.23 22.81
CA TYR A 208 12.54 -25.02 21.65
C TYR A 208 12.29 -24.11 20.44
N LEU A 209 12.92 -24.42 19.30
CA LEU A 209 12.70 -23.70 18.04
C LEU A 209 11.65 -24.41 17.20
N SER A 210 11.97 -25.60 16.71
CA SER A 210 11.12 -26.41 15.82
C SER A 210 11.69 -27.82 15.65
N GLN A 211 10.96 -28.65 14.91
CA GLN A 211 11.43 -29.95 14.43
C GLN A 211 11.88 -29.80 12.97
N ALA A 212 13.07 -30.31 12.63
CA ALA A 212 13.48 -30.53 11.25
C ALA A 212 13.19 -31.97 10.84
N ALA A 213 12.37 -32.16 9.80
CA ALA A 213 11.98 -33.48 9.29
C ALA A 213 12.44 -33.75 7.84
N ALA A 214 12.97 -32.74 7.15
CA ALA A 214 13.55 -32.81 5.82
C ALA A 214 14.70 -31.79 5.70
N THR A 215 15.44 -31.82 4.60
CA THR A 215 16.39 -30.76 4.23
C THR A 215 15.66 -29.47 3.86
N GLY A 216 16.33 -28.32 4.01
CA GLY A 216 15.79 -26.98 3.80
C GLY A 216 15.76 -26.15 5.08
N VAL A 217 15.20 -24.95 4.99
CA VAL A 217 15.13 -24.03 6.11
C VAL A 217 14.11 -24.52 7.13
N ALA A 218 14.55 -24.71 8.37
CA ALA A 218 13.68 -25.09 9.47
C ALA A 218 12.63 -24.01 9.74
N SER A 219 11.46 -24.45 10.18
CA SER A 219 10.40 -23.51 10.58
C SER A 219 10.82 -22.70 11.81
N GLY A 220 10.46 -21.42 11.83
CA GLY A 220 10.85 -20.49 12.90
C GLY A 220 12.15 -19.75 12.62
N SER A 221 12.51 -18.85 13.54
CA SER A 221 13.75 -18.08 13.46
C SER A 221 14.42 -17.99 14.82
N LEU A 222 15.74 -17.78 14.80
CA LEU A 222 16.60 -17.63 15.96
C LEU A 222 16.83 -16.12 16.22
N PRO A 223 16.15 -15.51 17.20
CA PRO A 223 16.35 -14.09 17.52
C PRO A 223 17.64 -13.92 18.32
N LEU A 224 18.76 -13.66 17.64
CA LEU A 224 20.08 -13.58 18.25
C LEU A 224 20.58 -12.14 18.32
N THR A 225 21.36 -11.83 19.36
CA THR A 225 21.98 -10.51 19.55
C THR A 225 23.44 -10.55 19.11
N ALA A 226 23.88 -9.55 18.34
CA ALA A 226 25.26 -9.43 17.87
C ALA A 226 26.26 -9.50 19.02
N SER A 227 27.37 -10.20 18.79
CA SER A 227 28.46 -10.43 19.75
C SER A 227 28.08 -11.23 21.00
N VAL A 228 26.87 -11.80 21.05
CA VAL A 228 26.48 -12.78 22.07
C VAL A 228 26.73 -14.19 21.52
N GLU A 229 27.32 -15.05 22.36
CA GLU A 229 27.52 -16.46 22.07
C GLU A 229 26.25 -17.24 22.47
N TYR A 230 25.82 -18.14 21.61
CA TYR A 230 24.66 -19.00 21.79
C TYR A 230 25.06 -20.45 21.61
N TYR A 231 24.43 -21.34 22.38
CA TYR A 231 24.40 -22.75 22.06
C TYR A 231 23.20 -23.07 21.19
N ILE A 232 23.44 -23.80 20.10
CA ILE A 232 22.42 -24.38 19.23
C ILE A 232 22.55 -25.89 19.38
N MET A 233 21.43 -26.59 19.53
CA MET A 233 21.41 -28.03 19.69
C MET A 233 20.38 -28.64 18.75
N TRP A 234 20.75 -29.76 18.15
CA TRP A 234 19.77 -30.69 17.61
C TRP A 234 19.82 -32.00 18.41
N ASP A 235 18.66 -32.60 18.60
CA ASP A 235 18.47 -33.84 19.35
C ASP A 235 17.61 -34.81 18.53
N ALA A 236 18.07 -36.07 18.43
CA ALA A 236 17.38 -37.09 17.68
C ALA A 236 16.08 -37.53 18.39
N THR A 237 14.96 -37.50 17.65
CA THR A 237 13.65 -37.99 18.12
C THR A 237 13.60 -39.48 18.46
N THR A 238 14.65 -40.24 18.16
CA THR A 238 14.79 -41.66 18.49
C THR A 238 16.26 -42.00 18.79
N THR A 239 16.52 -43.11 19.48
CA THR A 239 17.87 -43.64 19.75
C THR A 239 18.55 -44.31 18.53
N THR A 240 18.01 -44.08 17.33
CA THR A 240 18.60 -44.61 16.10
C THR A 240 19.58 -43.59 15.56
N GLY A 241 20.79 -44.03 15.18
CA GLY A 241 21.83 -43.14 14.67
C GLY A 241 21.41 -42.34 13.42
N ARG A 242 22.01 -41.16 13.28
CA ARG A 242 21.59 -40.13 12.30
C ARG A 242 22.77 -39.36 11.75
N THR A 243 22.54 -38.64 10.66
CA THR A 243 23.53 -37.70 10.12
C THR A 243 22.86 -36.40 9.73
N VAL A 244 23.37 -35.30 10.30
CA VAL A 244 22.82 -33.94 10.16
C VAL A 244 23.92 -33.00 9.69
N ASP A 245 23.65 -32.21 8.67
CA ASP A 245 24.44 -31.04 8.28
C ASP A 245 23.49 -29.85 8.20
N PHE A 246 23.88 -28.72 8.79
CA PHE A 246 23.10 -27.50 8.73
C PHE A 246 24.00 -26.27 8.61
N THR A 247 23.40 -25.17 8.18
CA THR A 247 24.03 -23.86 8.09
C THR A 247 23.21 -22.86 8.92
N VAL A 248 23.90 -22.03 9.71
CA VAL A 248 23.26 -20.86 10.34
C VAL A 248 23.29 -19.72 9.33
N LEU A 249 22.13 -19.41 8.74
CA LEU A 249 21.97 -18.31 7.82
C LEU A 249 21.82 -17.01 8.62
N CYS A 250 22.74 -16.08 8.45
CA CYS A 250 22.68 -14.81 9.18
C CYS A 250 21.89 -13.75 8.43
N PRO A 251 21.22 -12.83 9.16
CA PRO A 251 20.56 -11.69 8.55
C PRO A 251 21.49 -10.92 7.61
N GLY A 252 21.16 -10.97 6.32
CA GLY A 252 21.72 -10.12 5.29
C GLY A 252 21.05 -8.75 5.26
N PRO A 253 21.59 -7.77 4.50
CA PRO A 253 20.82 -6.59 4.15
C PRO A 253 19.61 -7.01 3.30
N PRO A 254 18.45 -6.34 3.46
CA PRO A 254 17.32 -6.56 2.57
C PRO A 254 17.71 -6.24 1.11
N PRO A 255 17.03 -6.84 0.12
CA PRO A 255 17.28 -6.55 -1.28
C PRO A 255 17.01 -5.07 -1.61
N ALA A 256 17.59 -4.57 -2.70
CA ALA A 256 17.43 -3.16 -3.07
C ALA A 256 15.96 -2.77 -3.31
N ASN A 257 15.17 -3.73 -3.78
CA ASN A 257 13.77 -3.58 -4.09
C ASN A 257 12.82 -4.06 -2.97
N ASP A 258 13.25 -3.90 -1.72
CA ASP A 258 12.46 -4.28 -0.53
C ASP A 258 11.24 -3.37 -0.28
N ASP A 259 11.24 -2.17 -0.86
CA ASP A 259 10.20 -1.16 -0.67
C ASP A 259 9.76 -0.63 -2.04
N CYS A 260 8.50 -0.90 -2.40
CA CYS A 260 7.93 -0.52 -3.69
C CYS A 260 7.98 1.00 -3.95
N ALA A 261 8.06 1.84 -2.92
CA ALA A 261 8.13 3.29 -3.10
C ALA A 261 9.48 3.75 -3.68
N ASN A 262 10.52 2.91 -3.56
CA ASN A 262 11.85 3.19 -4.10
C ASN A 262 12.04 2.63 -5.51
N GLU A 263 11.07 1.86 -6.00
CA GLU A 263 11.12 1.29 -7.34
C GLU A 263 10.88 2.35 -8.42
N VAL A 264 11.64 2.25 -9.50
CA VAL A 264 11.46 3.08 -10.69
C VAL A 264 10.86 2.21 -11.78
N PRO A 265 9.62 2.47 -12.23
CA PRO A 265 8.95 1.66 -13.23
C PRO A 265 9.73 1.57 -14.52
N THR A 266 9.85 0.36 -15.04
CA THR A 266 10.36 0.13 -16.39
C THR A 266 9.22 0.26 -17.40
N LEU A 267 9.29 1.22 -18.31
CA LEU A 267 8.32 1.36 -19.40
C LEU A 267 8.43 0.18 -20.38
N ILE A 268 7.31 -0.52 -20.60
CA ILE A 268 7.18 -1.61 -21.56
C ILE A 268 6.19 -1.16 -22.64
N ALA A 269 6.73 -0.63 -23.75
CA ALA A 269 5.90 -0.25 -24.89
C ALA A 269 5.19 -1.45 -25.52
N ILE A 270 4.06 -1.21 -26.18
CA ILE A 270 3.29 -2.24 -26.87
C ILE A 270 4.15 -3.01 -27.89
N GLY A 271 4.18 -4.34 -27.77
CA GLY A 271 5.02 -5.25 -28.53
C GLY A 271 6.42 -5.46 -27.94
N GLY A 272 6.74 -4.82 -26.81
CA GLY A 272 8.01 -4.92 -26.10
C GLY A 272 7.98 -5.92 -24.93
N SER A 273 9.17 -6.14 -24.36
CA SER A 273 9.36 -6.91 -23.14
C SER A 273 10.54 -6.41 -22.32
N ALA A 274 10.52 -6.69 -21.02
CA ALA A 274 11.58 -6.44 -20.06
C ALA A 274 11.82 -7.68 -19.19
N SER A 275 13.06 -7.93 -18.81
CA SER A 275 13.42 -9.02 -17.92
C SER A 275 14.00 -8.48 -16.62
N PHE A 276 13.56 -9.08 -15.53
CA PHE A 276 13.87 -8.73 -14.15
C PHE A 276 14.47 -9.95 -13.46
N SER A 277 15.35 -9.70 -12.50
CA SER A 277 15.96 -10.75 -11.69
C SER A 277 16.46 -10.17 -10.39
N GLY A 278 16.29 -10.90 -9.30
CA GLY A 278 16.73 -10.47 -7.98
C GLY A 278 16.79 -11.64 -7.01
N ASN A 279 16.82 -11.31 -5.73
CA ASN A 279 16.77 -12.27 -4.62
C ASN A 279 15.82 -11.69 -3.57
N VAL A 280 14.92 -12.51 -3.02
CA VAL A 280 13.93 -12.05 -2.03
C VAL A 280 14.37 -12.24 -0.59
N ASP A 281 15.50 -12.92 -0.36
CA ASP A 281 15.94 -13.27 0.98
C ASP A 281 16.23 -12.02 1.79
N TRP A 282 15.84 -12.05 3.07
CA TRP A 282 15.96 -10.93 4.01
C TRP A 282 15.11 -9.70 3.67
N SER A 283 14.20 -9.81 2.70
CA SER A 283 13.17 -8.78 2.53
C SER A 283 12.36 -8.59 3.80
N THR A 284 11.87 -7.37 4.01
CA THR A 284 11.07 -7.00 5.16
C THR A 284 9.59 -7.02 4.82
N VAL A 285 8.76 -7.17 5.84
CA VAL A 285 7.31 -7.15 5.66
C VAL A 285 6.89 -5.74 5.31
N ASP A 286 6.40 -5.56 4.08
CA ASP A 286 5.64 -4.38 3.72
C ASP A 286 4.24 -4.48 4.35
N ALA A 287 3.89 -3.54 5.23
CA ALA A 287 2.58 -3.50 5.86
C ALA A 287 1.44 -3.32 4.83
N SER A 288 1.74 -2.80 3.63
CA SER A 288 0.80 -2.65 2.53
C SER A 288 0.19 -3.99 2.11
N ILE A 289 0.96 -5.09 2.15
CA ILE A 289 0.51 -6.42 1.72
C ILE A 289 -0.23 -7.21 2.81
N ALA A 290 -0.35 -6.66 4.02
CA ALA A 290 -1.07 -7.26 5.14
C ALA A 290 -2.53 -7.66 4.84
N PRO A 291 -3.31 -6.92 4.02
CA PRO A 291 -4.66 -7.31 3.64
C PRO A 291 -4.69 -8.52 2.70
N LEU A 292 -3.57 -8.78 2.00
CA LEU A 292 -3.47 -9.78 0.94
C LEU A 292 -2.90 -11.11 1.46
N PHE A 293 -1.99 -11.06 2.44
CA PHE A 293 -1.30 -12.23 2.98
C PHE A 293 -1.48 -12.39 4.47
N ASN A 294 -1.47 -13.65 4.90
CA ASN A 294 -1.25 -13.96 6.30
C ASN A 294 0.19 -13.62 6.67
N LEU A 295 0.40 -12.46 7.29
CA LEU A 295 1.71 -12.00 7.78
C LEU A 295 2.31 -12.90 8.87
N ALA A 296 1.58 -13.91 9.37
CA ALA A 296 2.17 -14.96 10.19
C ALA A 296 2.99 -15.98 9.38
N VAL A 297 2.96 -15.90 8.05
CA VAL A 297 3.60 -16.85 7.12
C VAL A 297 4.59 -16.14 6.19
N VAL A 298 4.23 -14.96 5.66
CA VAL A 298 5.12 -14.15 4.82
C VAL A 298 6.06 -13.33 5.71
N SER A 299 7.36 -13.48 5.47
CA SER A 299 8.45 -12.82 6.21
C SER A 299 8.97 -11.56 5.52
N GLY A 300 8.75 -11.42 4.20
CA GLY A 300 9.08 -10.20 3.46
C GLY A 300 8.58 -10.20 2.02
N VAL A 301 8.76 -9.06 1.33
CA VAL A 301 8.41 -8.89 -0.09
C VAL A 301 9.49 -8.07 -0.78
N ALA A 302 9.96 -8.52 -1.95
CA ALA A 302 10.67 -7.68 -2.90
C ALA A 302 9.75 -7.29 -4.06
N TRP A 303 10.00 -6.17 -4.72
CA TRP A 303 9.08 -5.59 -5.69
C TRP A 303 9.73 -5.39 -7.05
N GLU A 304 9.04 -5.78 -8.11
CA GLU A 304 9.38 -5.32 -9.46
C GLU A 304 8.31 -4.34 -9.93
N SER A 305 8.68 -3.33 -10.73
CA SER A 305 7.73 -2.35 -11.23
C SER A 305 7.86 -2.11 -12.73
N PHE A 306 6.72 -1.94 -13.38
CA PHE A 306 6.65 -1.62 -14.80
C PHE A 306 5.55 -0.60 -15.09
N GLU A 307 5.67 0.07 -16.23
CA GLU A 307 4.68 1.00 -16.74
C GLU A 307 4.30 0.61 -18.17
N ILE A 308 3.03 0.77 -18.52
CA ILE A 308 2.55 0.68 -19.90
C ILE A 308 1.88 2.00 -20.29
N ASP A 309 2.09 2.44 -21.53
CA ASP A 309 1.66 3.74 -22.06
C ASP A 309 0.32 3.69 -22.80
N ASP A 310 -0.16 2.48 -23.11
CA ASP A 310 -1.45 2.22 -23.69
C ASP A 310 -2.00 0.91 -23.12
N CYS A 311 -3.28 0.66 -23.33
CA CYS A 311 -3.89 -0.58 -22.93
C CYS A 311 -3.26 -1.78 -23.64
N ALA A 312 -2.96 -2.83 -22.88
CA ALA A 312 -2.26 -4.00 -23.39
C ALA A 312 -2.74 -5.31 -22.75
N GLU A 313 -2.56 -6.40 -23.48
CA GLU A 313 -2.42 -7.72 -22.86
C GLU A 313 -0.98 -7.83 -22.31
N VAL A 314 -0.86 -7.88 -20.99
CA VAL A 314 0.42 -8.04 -20.29
C VAL A 314 0.58 -9.49 -19.88
N THR A 315 1.77 -10.06 -20.10
CA THR A 315 2.15 -11.39 -19.65
C THR A 315 3.30 -11.30 -18.67
N LEU A 316 3.13 -11.88 -17.48
CA LEU A 316 4.21 -12.21 -16.55
C LEU A 316 4.66 -13.65 -16.83
N GLU A 317 5.91 -13.83 -17.17
CA GLU A 317 6.52 -15.11 -17.51
C GLU A 317 7.60 -15.46 -16.48
N PHE A 318 7.35 -16.51 -15.67
CA PHE A 318 8.30 -17.02 -14.68
C PHE A 318 9.09 -18.24 -15.19
N CYS A 319 9.22 -18.42 -16.51
CA CYS A 319 9.92 -19.55 -17.08
C CYS A 319 11.42 -19.55 -16.72
N GLY A 320 11.96 -20.72 -16.36
CA GLY A 320 13.34 -20.87 -15.92
C GLY A 320 13.66 -20.25 -14.55
N ASN A 321 12.63 -19.79 -13.81
CA ASN A 321 12.79 -19.11 -12.55
C ASN A 321 13.37 -20.05 -11.48
N PRO A 322 14.55 -19.74 -10.89
CA PRO A 322 15.20 -20.58 -9.88
C PRO A 322 14.52 -20.52 -8.50
N TYR A 323 13.53 -19.63 -8.36
CA TYR A 323 12.79 -19.38 -7.14
C TYR A 323 12.07 -20.64 -6.63
N ASN A 324 12.36 -21.01 -5.38
CA ASN A 324 11.85 -22.23 -4.77
C ASN A 324 10.42 -21.98 -4.27
N GLY A 325 9.42 -22.25 -5.10
CA GLY A 325 8.02 -22.13 -4.71
C GLY A 325 7.13 -22.66 -5.82
N SER A 326 6.55 -23.85 -5.62
CA SER A 326 5.57 -24.41 -6.57
C SER A 326 4.34 -23.49 -6.62
N GLY A 327 4.24 -22.66 -7.66
CA GLY A 327 3.21 -21.61 -7.79
C GLY A 327 3.39 -20.42 -6.84
N GLY A 328 4.63 -20.12 -6.43
CA GLY A 328 4.95 -19.21 -5.31
C GLY A 328 5.33 -17.77 -5.67
N SER A 329 5.31 -17.38 -6.94
CA SER A 329 5.14 -15.97 -7.29
C SER A 329 3.67 -15.66 -7.17
N ALA A 330 3.37 -14.59 -6.46
CA ALA A 330 2.14 -13.88 -6.64
C ALA A 330 1.91 -13.59 -8.12
N SER A 331 1.17 -14.43 -8.85
CA SER A 331 0.67 -14.09 -10.19
C SER A 331 -0.42 -13.02 -10.09
N PHE A 332 -0.25 -12.04 -9.22
CA PHE A 332 -1.14 -10.91 -9.06
C PHE A 332 -0.30 -9.65 -9.08
N LEU A 333 -0.92 -8.57 -9.53
CA LEU A 333 -0.31 -7.25 -9.60
C LEU A 333 -0.97 -6.35 -8.57
N VAL A 334 -0.32 -5.24 -8.25
CA VAL A 334 -0.98 -4.10 -7.61
C VAL A 334 -0.75 -2.85 -8.45
N ASN A 335 -1.75 -1.98 -8.51
CA ASN A 335 -1.68 -0.69 -9.22
C ASN A 335 -1.20 0.47 -8.34
N ALA A 336 -0.87 0.20 -7.08
CA ALA A 336 -0.36 1.16 -6.13
C ALA A 336 0.52 0.45 -5.09
N CYS A 337 1.56 1.14 -4.64
CA CYS A 337 2.51 0.64 -3.63
C CYS A 337 1.87 0.47 -2.24
N ASP A 338 0.68 1.02 -1.99
CA ASP A 338 -0.11 0.73 -0.78
C ASP A 338 -0.91 -0.58 -0.89
N ALA A 339 -0.75 -1.32 -1.99
CA ALA A 339 -1.42 -2.57 -2.30
C ALA A 339 -2.96 -2.52 -2.23
N THR A 340 -3.55 -1.33 -2.35
CA THR A 340 -5.02 -1.13 -2.28
C THR A 340 -5.77 -1.51 -3.56
N GLY A 341 -5.08 -1.97 -4.61
CA GLY A 341 -5.69 -2.44 -5.86
C GLY A 341 -5.05 -3.72 -6.38
N LEU A 342 -5.36 -4.83 -5.73
CA LEU A 342 -5.01 -6.17 -6.19
C LEU A 342 -5.66 -6.46 -7.54
N ILE A 343 -4.84 -6.83 -8.52
CA ILE A 343 -5.27 -7.26 -9.84
C ILE A 343 -4.95 -8.75 -9.97
N SER A 344 -6.01 -9.54 -10.10
CA SER A 344 -5.89 -10.99 -10.37
C SER A 344 -5.65 -11.23 -11.86
N PRO A 345 -4.97 -12.33 -12.22
CA PRO A 345 -4.73 -12.65 -13.61
C PRO A 345 -6.02 -13.09 -14.30
N ASP A 346 -6.18 -12.70 -15.56
CA ASP A 346 -7.29 -13.17 -16.41
C ASP A 346 -7.14 -14.66 -16.73
N ALA A 347 -5.90 -15.12 -16.91
CA ALA A 347 -5.57 -16.52 -17.05
C ALA A 347 -4.16 -16.84 -16.57
N THR A 348 -3.97 -18.06 -16.10
CA THR A 348 -2.67 -18.62 -15.68
C THR A 348 -2.42 -19.96 -16.38
N ASN A 349 -1.15 -20.29 -16.63
CA ASN A 349 -0.77 -21.52 -17.31
C ASN A 349 0.56 -22.06 -16.77
N LEU A 350 0.58 -23.33 -16.34
CA LEU A 350 1.76 -24.03 -15.83
C LEU A 350 2.47 -24.90 -16.88
N VAL A 351 1.92 -24.95 -18.11
CA VAL A 351 2.43 -25.79 -19.20
C VAL A 351 3.33 -24.99 -20.14
N ASP A 352 3.11 -23.68 -20.29
CA ASP A 352 3.78 -22.84 -21.29
C ASP A 352 5.30 -22.82 -21.11
N CYS A 353 5.79 -22.82 -19.86
CA CYS A 353 7.22 -22.85 -19.56
C CYS A 353 7.87 -24.23 -19.73
N GLY A 354 7.11 -25.32 -19.72
CA GLY A 354 7.62 -26.69 -19.84
C GLY A 354 8.46 -27.22 -18.66
N ASP A 355 8.82 -26.36 -17.71
CA ASP A 355 9.55 -26.66 -16.47
C ASP A 355 8.65 -26.67 -15.22
N GLY A 356 7.35 -26.40 -15.39
CA GLY A 356 6.34 -26.35 -14.33
C GLY A 356 6.13 -24.96 -13.72
N GLN A 357 6.85 -23.94 -14.20
CA GLN A 357 6.65 -22.55 -13.81
C GLN A 357 5.44 -21.93 -14.53
N GLU A 358 4.93 -20.84 -13.96
CA GLU A 358 3.69 -20.20 -14.39
C GLU A 358 3.91 -19.04 -15.36
N THR A 359 2.98 -18.89 -16.29
CA THR A 359 2.72 -17.65 -17.01
C THR A 359 1.36 -17.10 -16.60
N ALA A 360 1.27 -15.79 -16.37
CA ALA A 360 0.03 -15.10 -16.00
C ALA A 360 -0.25 -13.96 -16.97
N THR A 361 -1.50 -13.83 -17.41
CA THR A 361 -1.94 -12.83 -18.40
C THR A 361 -2.97 -11.87 -17.81
N TYR A 362 -2.93 -10.62 -18.25
CA TYR A 362 -3.78 -9.53 -17.78
C TYR A 362 -4.14 -8.60 -18.93
N VAL A 363 -5.34 -8.04 -18.93
CA VAL A 363 -5.71 -6.88 -19.75
C VAL A 363 -5.66 -5.63 -18.88
N LEU A 364 -4.63 -4.81 -19.09
CA LEU A 364 -4.32 -3.65 -18.26
C LEU A 364 -4.46 -2.36 -19.06
N GLY A 365 -4.91 -1.30 -18.38
CA GLY A 365 -4.91 0.06 -18.92
C GLY A 365 -3.53 0.71 -18.81
N PRO A 366 -3.32 1.89 -19.42
CA PRO A 366 -2.10 2.65 -19.21
C PRO A 366 -1.89 2.97 -17.73
N GLY A 367 -0.66 2.85 -17.24
CA GLY A 367 -0.33 3.10 -15.85
C GLY A 367 0.85 2.27 -15.33
N GLN A 368 1.15 2.50 -14.06
CA GLN A 368 2.22 1.82 -13.32
C GLN A 368 1.66 0.64 -12.53
N TYR A 369 2.42 -0.45 -12.52
CA TYR A 369 2.07 -1.71 -11.89
C TYR A 369 3.26 -2.29 -11.14
N TYR A 370 2.98 -2.99 -10.05
CA TYR A 370 3.99 -3.63 -9.20
C TYR A 370 3.72 -5.12 -9.09
N VAL A 371 4.79 -5.91 -9.16
CA VAL A 371 4.83 -7.36 -9.01
C VAL A 371 5.50 -7.70 -7.68
N PRO A 372 4.76 -8.17 -6.66
CA PRO A 372 5.36 -8.60 -5.41
C PRO A 372 6.00 -9.99 -5.53
N MET A 373 7.23 -10.11 -5.05
CA MET A 373 7.99 -11.36 -4.94
C MET A 373 8.11 -11.71 -3.46
N LEU A 374 7.44 -12.78 -3.03
CA LEU A 374 7.28 -13.09 -1.60
C LEU A 374 8.52 -13.76 -1.01
N TRP A 375 8.78 -13.53 0.28
CA TRP A 375 9.75 -14.30 1.05
C TRP A 375 9.06 -14.97 2.24
N ALA A 376 9.05 -16.29 2.26
CA ALA A 376 8.46 -17.09 3.34
C ALA A 376 9.33 -18.34 3.60
N PRO A 377 10.50 -18.18 4.26
CA PRO A 377 11.47 -19.24 4.43
C PRO A 377 10.92 -20.46 5.20
N GLY A 378 9.98 -20.25 6.13
CA GLY A 378 9.31 -21.35 6.84
C GLY A 378 8.44 -22.26 5.97
N LEU A 379 8.14 -21.85 4.72
CA LEU A 379 7.49 -22.67 3.69
C LEU A 379 8.47 -23.09 2.58
N ASN A 380 9.77 -22.88 2.77
CA ASN A 380 10.80 -22.98 1.74
C ASN A 380 10.56 -22.06 0.52
N VAL A 381 9.96 -20.88 0.75
CA VAL A 381 9.72 -19.87 -0.29
C VAL A 381 10.77 -18.76 -0.15
N GLY A 382 11.64 -18.63 -1.14
CA GLY A 382 12.74 -17.66 -1.12
C GLY A 382 13.79 -17.92 -2.19
N GLY A 383 14.88 -17.16 -2.12
CA GLY A 383 16.03 -17.25 -3.03
C GLY A 383 15.96 -16.33 -4.24
N ASP A 384 16.82 -16.63 -5.21
CA ASP A 384 16.92 -15.90 -6.47
C ASP A 384 15.65 -16.08 -7.30
N TYR A 385 15.27 -15.05 -8.07
CA TYR A 385 14.18 -15.12 -9.03
C TYR A 385 14.53 -14.53 -10.39
N SER A 386 13.78 -14.94 -11.41
CA SER A 386 13.74 -14.31 -12.72
C SER A 386 12.30 -14.17 -13.21
N LEU A 387 11.99 -13.03 -13.82
CA LEU A 387 10.69 -12.67 -14.36
C LEU A 387 10.88 -11.98 -15.70
N THR A 388 10.09 -12.34 -16.71
CA THR A 388 9.96 -11.54 -17.93
C THR A 388 8.55 -10.99 -18.03
N ILE A 389 8.43 -9.70 -18.33
CA ILE A 389 7.15 -9.02 -18.55
C ILE A 389 7.10 -8.58 -20.00
N SER A 390 6.01 -8.91 -20.69
CA SER A 390 5.77 -8.45 -22.07
C SER A 390 4.40 -7.82 -22.22
N ALA A 391 4.29 -6.82 -23.07
CA ALA A 391 3.02 -6.16 -23.40
C ALA A 391 2.70 -6.34 -24.89
N ALA A 392 1.49 -6.76 -25.21
CA ALA A 392 1.01 -6.94 -26.57
C ALA A 392 -0.31 -6.18 -26.81
N ALA A 393 -0.55 -5.78 -28.06
CA ALA A 393 -1.81 -5.14 -28.43
C ALA A 393 -2.97 -6.13 -28.22
N SER A 394 -4.00 -5.72 -27.49
CA SER A 394 -5.18 -6.55 -27.22
C SER A 394 -6.41 -6.03 -27.96
N ALA A 395 -7.22 -6.95 -28.48
CA ALA A 395 -8.53 -6.62 -29.04
C ALA A 395 -9.57 -6.30 -27.95
N ALA A 396 -9.29 -6.69 -26.69
CA ALA A 396 -10.13 -6.33 -25.54
C ALA A 396 -9.88 -4.88 -25.07
N CYS A 397 -8.79 -4.25 -25.53
CA CYS A 397 -8.50 -2.87 -25.20
C CYS A 397 -9.36 -1.92 -26.03
N SER A 398 -9.92 -0.91 -25.38
CA SER A 398 -10.45 0.27 -26.03
C SER A 398 -9.70 1.49 -25.52
N SER A 399 -8.94 2.13 -26.38
CA SER A 399 -8.17 3.34 -26.11
C SER A 399 -8.25 4.28 -27.32
N CYS A 400 -7.67 5.48 -27.19
CA CYS A 400 -7.70 6.42 -28.30
C CYS A 400 -6.95 5.87 -29.54
N SER A 401 -5.90 5.07 -29.35
CA SER A 401 -5.06 4.52 -30.43
C SER A 401 -5.81 3.54 -31.34
N ASN A 402 -6.84 2.87 -30.80
CA ASN A 402 -7.67 1.90 -31.53
C ASN A 402 -9.17 2.26 -31.50
N ALA A 403 -9.47 3.54 -31.31
CA ALA A 403 -10.82 4.05 -31.17
C ALA A 403 -11.70 3.74 -32.40
N THR A 404 -12.91 3.23 -32.16
CA THR A 404 -13.82 2.79 -33.22
C THR A 404 -14.31 3.99 -34.04
N PRO A 405 -14.13 4.04 -35.37
CA PRO A 405 -14.57 5.18 -36.17
C PRO A 405 -16.09 5.36 -36.16
N ILE A 406 -16.55 6.58 -35.93
CA ILE A 406 -17.94 7.04 -36.00
C ILE A 406 -18.03 8.32 -36.84
N ASP A 407 -19.21 8.59 -37.37
CA ASP A 407 -19.52 9.76 -38.19
C ASP A 407 -20.99 10.19 -38.02
N CYS A 408 -21.38 11.25 -38.71
CA CYS A 408 -22.74 11.78 -38.69
C CYS A 408 -23.82 10.83 -39.23
N ALA A 409 -23.44 9.73 -39.91
CA ALA A 409 -24.37 8.73 -40.43
C ALA A 409 -24.49 7.50 -39.50
N THR A 410 -23.67 7.44 -38.45
CA THR A 410 -23.62 6.31 -37.52
C THR A 410 -24.94 6.14 -36.77
N GLY A 411 -25.58 7.24 -36.34
CA GLY A 411 -26.83 7.17 -35.58
C GLY A 411 -26.60 6.55 -34.20
N ILE A 412 -27.24 5.42 -33.91
CA ILE A 412 -27.15 4.76 -32.60
C ILE A 412 -26.21 3.55 -32.68
N ILE A 413 -25.22 3.48 -31.79
CA ILE A 413 -24.31 2.35 -31.62
C ILE A 413 -24.40 1.79 -30.20
N ALA A 414 -24.52 0.48 -30.07
CA ALA A 414 -24.54 -0.21 -28.78
C ALA A 414 -23.12 -0.59 -28.33
N GLY A 415 -22.84 -0.46 -27.04
CA GLY A 415 -21.55 -0.83 -26.44
C GLY A 415 -21.69 -1.27 -24.98
N SER A 416 -20.57 -1.68 -24.39
CA SER A 416 -20.47 -2.04 -22.98
C SER A 416 -19.10 -1.64 -22.44
N THR A 417 -19.06 -1.02 -21.27
CA THR A 417 -17.82 -0.71 -20.54
C THR A 417 -17.41 -1.80 -19.55
N THR A 418 -18.28 -2.78 -19.30
CA THR A 418 -18.08 -3.80 -18.25
C THR A 418 -16.84 -4.66 -18.50
N GLY A 419 -15.95 -4.70 -17.50
CA GLY A 419 -14.75 -5.54 -17.53
C GLY A 419 -13.67 -5.06 -18.50
N LEU A 420 -13.81 -3.85 -19.04
CA LEU A 420 -12.76 -3.18 -19.80
C LEU A 420 -11.86 -2.40 -18.83
N PRO A 421 -10.56 -2.27 -19.13
CA PRO A 421 -9.71 -1.37 -18.37
C PRO A 421 -10.13 0.08 -18.60
N ASN A 422 -9.85 0.92 -17.59
CA ASN A 422 -9.93 2.36 -17.74
C ASN A 422 -8.69 2.87 -18.46
N THR A 423 -8.89 3.55 -19.58
CA THR A 423 -7.81 4.06 -20.44
C THR A 423 -7.89 5.58 -20.62
N LEU A 424 -8.60 6.28 -19.72
CA LEU A 424 -8.63 7.74 -19.71
C LEU A 424 -7.21 8.30 -19.49
N PRO A 425 -6.82 9.35 -20.23
CA PRO A 425 -5.54 10.00 -20.00
C PRO A 425 -5.52 10.67 -18.62
N PRO A 426 -4.33 10.90 -18.02
CA PRO A 426 -4.20 11.68 -16.79
C PRO A 426 -4.78 13.11 -16.88
N THR A 427 -4.86 13.65 -18.11
CA THR A 427 -5.50 14.92 -18.45
C THR A 427 -7.00 14.75 -18.77
N ALA A 428 -7.67 13.79 -18.13
CA ALA A 428 -9.11 13.57 -18.30
C ALA A 428 -9.89 14.87 -18.07
N CYS A 429 -11.03 15.01 -18.76
CA CYS A 429 -11.91 16.16 -18.63
C CYS A 429 -12.26 16.47 -17.16
N PRO A 430 -12.37 17.74 -16.77
CA PRO A 430 -12.61 18.15 -15.38
C PRO A 430 -14.08 17.92 -14.95
N VAL A 431 -14.52 16.67 -14.97
CA VAL A 431 -15.83 16.26 -14.45
C VAL A 431 -15.87 16.40 -12.93
N GLN A 432 -16.93 17.00 -12.41
CA GLN A 432 -17.16 17.13 -10.96
C GLN A 432 -17.36 15.74 -10.32
N GLY A 433 -16.96 15.58 -9.06
CA GLY A 433 -17.11 14.31 -8.32
C GLY A 433 -15.94 13.32 -8.50
N PRO A 434 -16.07 12.08 -7.98
CA PRO A 434 -15.05 11.04 -8.07
C PRO A 434 -14.62 10.78 -9.53
N ALA A 435 -13.31 10.66 -9.75
CA ALA A 435 -12.76 10.30 -11.04
C ALA A 435 -13.30 8.93 -11.51
N SER A 436 -13.48 8.79 -12.82
CA SER A 436 -13.87 7.51 -13.40
C SER A 436 -12.76 6.49 -13.19
N THR A 437 -13.11 5.35 -12.61
CA THR A 437 -12.23 4.19 -12.39
C THR A 437 -12.80 2.92 -13.02
N GLY A 438 -14.04 2.93 -13.51
CA GLY A 438 -14.63 1.86 -14.32
C GLY A 438 -14.10 1.83 -15.76
N GLY A 439 -14.48 0.80 -16.52
CA GLY A 439 -14.01 0.63 -17.90
C GLY A 439 -14.44 1.74 -18.86
N THR A 440 -13.69 1.89 -19.95
CA THR A 440 -13.89 2.96 -20.95
C THR A 440 -14.00 2.40 -22.36
N VAL A 441 -14.83 3.02 -23.21
CA VAL A 441 -14.89 2.71 -24.64
C VAL A 441 -14.66 3.97 -25.47
N TRP A 442 -13.74 3.88 -26.43
CA TRP A 442 -13.29 4.97 -27.27
C TRP A 442 -13.79 4.84 -28.72
N TYR A 443 -14.21 5.98 -29.26
CA TYR A 443 -14.59 6.18 -30.65
C TYR A 443 -13.78 7.32 -31.26
N SER A 444 -13.53 7.27 -32.57
CA SER A 444 -12.90 8.37 -33.31
C SER A 444 -13.91 9.02 -34.25
N PHE A 445 -14.02 10.34 -34.21
CA PHE A 445 -14.93 11.13 -35.03
C PHE A 445 -14.16 12.11 -35.91
N SER A 446 -14.58 12.26 -37.16
CA SER A 446 -14.10 13.32 -38.05
C SER A 446 -15.16 13.67 -39.08
N THR A 447 -15.20 14.93 -39.53
CA THR A 447 -16.16 15.42 -40.52
C THR A 447 -15.48 16.32 -41.55
N PRO A 448 -15.90 16.33 -42.84
CA PRO A 448 -15.28 17.16 -43.86
C PRO A 448 -15.71 18.64 -43.84
N THR A 449 -16.67 19.01 -42.99
CA THR A 449 -17.23 20.37 -42.88
C THR A 449 -17.49 20.71 -41.43
N ASP A 450 -17.44 21.98 -41.07
CA ASP A 450 -17.77 22.44 -39.72
C ASP A 450 -19.22 22.07 -39.36
N GLN A 451 -19.42 21.40 -38.23
CA GLN A 451 -20.71 20.87 -37.80
C GLN A 451 -20.86 20.85 -36.29
N LEU A 452 -22.07 21.14 -35.83
CA LEU A 452 -22.48 20.90 -34.45
C LEU A 452 -22.78 19.41 -34.28
N VAL A 453 -22.02 18.73 -33.43
CA VAL A 453 -22.15 17.30 -33.15
C VAL A 453 -22.85 17.11 -31.81
N THR A 454 -23.90 16.29 -31.80
CA THR A 454 -24.61 15.85 -30.59
C THR A 454 -24.22 14.42 -30.27
N LEU A 455 -23.77 14.20 -29.03
CA LEU A 455 -23.51 12.89 -28.47
C LEU A 455 -24.47 12.65 -27.30
N SER A 456 -25.09 11.48 -27.25
CA SER A 456 -26.06 11.17 -26.20
C SER A 456 -26.03 9.71 -25.79
N THR A 457 -26.02 9.46 -24.49
CA THR A 457 -26.37 8.20 -23.82
C THR A 457 -27.71 8.32 -23.09
N CYS A 458 -28.38 9.47 -23.24
CA CYS A 458 -29.59 9.87 -22.54
C CYS A 458 -30.77 8.94 -22.79
N VAL A 459 -31.36 8.38 -21.73
CA VAL A 459 -32.49 7.44 -21.87
C VAL A 459 -33.74 8.09 -22.47
N GLU A 460 -33.91 9.41 -22.31
CA GLU A 460 -35.00 10.20 -22.89
C GLU A 460 -34.93 10.31 -24.41
N ASP A 461 -33.77 10.06 -25.01
CA ASP A 461 -33.63 9.94 -26.47
C ASP A 461 -34.05 8.55 -27.00
N GLY A 462 -34.59 7.70 -26.12
CA GLY A 462 -34.99 6.33 -26.46
C GLY A 462 -33.83 5.33 -26.44
N LEU A 463 -32.73 5.68 -25.79
CA LEU A 463 -31.50 4.88 -25.71
C LEU A 463 -31.54 3.91 -24.53
N ALA A 464 -31.05 2.69 -24.75
CA ALA A 464 -30.98 1.64 -23.75
C ALA A 464 -29.66 1.69 -22.95
N THR A 465 -29.55 2.68 -22.07
CA THR A 465 -28.39 2.87 -21.16
C THR A 465 -28.73 2.45 -19.74
N SER A 466 -27.83 1.71 -19.07
CA SER A 466 -28.13 1.06 -17.78
C SER A 466 -27.26 1.49 -16.59
N PHE A 467 -26.44 2.53 -16.74
CA PHE A 467 -25.55 3.01 -15.68
C PHE A 467 -25.38 4.53 -15.75
N ASP A 468 -24.79 5.08 -14.69
CA ASP A 468 -24.41 6.49 -14.56
C ASP A 468 -23.24 6.79 -15.52
N THR A 469 -23.56 7.46 -16.64
CA THR A 469 -22.62 7.64 -17.76
C THR A 469 -22.02 9.01 -17.77
N ARG A 470 -20.74 9.05 -18.14
CA ARG A 470 -20.02 10.25 -18.55
C ARG A 470 -19.63 10.16 -20.02
N LEU A 471 -19.67 11.30 -20.68
CA LEU A 471 -19.16 11.49 -22.03
C LEU A 471 -18.01 12.47 -21.99
N SER A 472 -16.89 12.12 -22.62
CA SER A 472 -15.74 13.01 -22.83
C SER A 472 -15.37 13.02 -24.30
N VAL A 473 -14.99 14.19 -24.81
CA VAL A 473 -14.49 14.37 -26.17
C VAL A 473 -13.13 15.02 -26.09
N PHE A 474 -12.16 14.40 -26.74
CA PHE A 474 -10.79 14.91 -26.82
C PHE A 474 -10.41 15.24 -28.26
N GLU A 475 -9.44 16.14 -28.43
CA GLU A 475 -8.66 16.30 -29.64
C GLU A 475 -7.17 16.15 -29.34
N GLY A 476 -6.33 16.09 -30.37
CA GLY A 476 -4.87 16.01 -30.22
C GLY A 476 -4.29 14.68 -30.71
N THR A 477 -3.23 14.21 -30.06
CA THR A 477 -2.47 13.02 -30.52
C THR A 477 -2.45 11.94 -29.43
N CYS A 478 -2.86 10.72 -29.79
CA CYS A 478 -2.71 9.54 -28.95
C CYS A 478 -1.26 9.27 -28.57
N GLY A 479 -1.01 8.93 -27.30
CA GLY A 479 0.35 8.81 -26.74
C GLY A 479 1.11 10.14 -26.60
N GLY A 480 0.48 11.26 -26.99
CA GLY A 480 0.94 12.62 -26.77
C GLY A 480 -0.02 13.36 -25.84
N THR A 481 -0.32 14.62 -26.16
CA THR A 481 -1.30 15.41 -25.41
C THR A 481 -2.69 15.24 -26.03
N LEU A 482 -3.63 14.75 -25.23
CA LEU A 482 -5.06 14.81 -25.52
C LEU A 482 -5.69 15.96 -24.73
N CYS A 483 -6.45 16.78 -25.45
CA CYS A 483 -7.08 18.01 -24.99
C CYS A 483 -8.59 17.80 -24.89
N CYS A 484 -9.19 18.05 -23.73
CA CYS A 484 -10.63 17.90 -23.55
C CYS A 484 -11.40 19.07 -24.21
N VAL A 485 -12.23 18.78 -25.20
CA VAL A 485 -12.99 19.78 -25.97
C VAL A 485 -14.47 19.83 -25.63
N ALA A 486 -15.00 18.78 -24.99
CA ALA A 486 -16.37 18.73 -24.46
C ALA A 486 -16.49 17.57 -23.49
N TYR A 487 -17.32 17.72 -22.47
CA TYR A 487 -17.68 16.62 -21.59
C TYR A 487 -19.07 16.84 -21.00
N ASN A 488 -19.66 15.76 -20.48
CA ASN A 488 -20.83 15.85 -19.65
C ASN A 488 -20.93 14.67 -18.68
N ASP A 489 -21.44 14.95 -17.50
CA ASP A 489 -21.81 14.05 -16.41
C ASP A 489 -23.21 14.50 -15.95
N ASP A 490 -24.24 13.68 -16.18
CA ASP A 490 -25.65 14.01 -15.97
C ASP A 490 -26.22 15.11 -16.88
N GLY A 491 -26.63 14.72 -18.08
CA GLY A 491 -27.30 15.61 -19.02
C GLY A 491 -28.58 16.25 -18.47
N ALA A 492 -28.75 17.55 -18.71
CA ALA A 492 -29.98 18.25 -18.40
C ALA A 492 -31.18 17.56 -19.09
N GLY A 493 -32.17 17.17 -18.29
CA GLY A 493 -33.34 16.43 -18.77
C GLY A 493 -33.08 14.94 -19.04
N CYS A 494 -31.91 14.42 -18.69
CA CYS A 494 -31.58 13.01 -18.77
C CYS A 494 -31.80 12.33 -17.41
N SER A 495 -32.65 11.30 -17.37
CA SER A 495 -32.84 10.51 -16.15
C SER A 495 -31.80 9.39 -16.04
N ALA A 496 -31.78 8.74 -14.89
CA ALA A 496 -30.84 7.66 -14.57
C ALA A 496 -29.36 8.05 -14.69
N PHE A 497 -29.04 9.34 -14.51
CA PHE A 497 -27.67 9.86 -14.52
C PHE A 497 -26.98 9.61 -15.88
N THR A 498 -27.73 9.82 -16.96
CA THR A 498 -27.22 9.63 -18.33
C THR A 498 -26.82 10.95 -18.97
N SER A 499 -25.92 10.90 -19.95
CA SER A 499 -25.22 12.08 -20.45
C SER A 499 -25.63 12.49 -21.86
N ARG A 500 -25.58 13.80 -22.14
CA ARG A 500 -25.79 14.38 -23.47
C ARG A 500 -24.97 15.64 -23.62
N LEU A 501 -24.16 15.75 -24.66
CA LEU A 501 -23.40 16.97 -24.93
C LEU A 501 -23.46 17.35 -26.40
N ASN A 502 -23.15 18.62 -26.66
CA ASN A 502 -22.89 19.12 -28.00
C ASN A 502 -21.48 19.72 -28.07
N PHE A 503 -20.82 19.58 -29.21
CA PHE A 503 -19.55 20.25 -29.48
C PHE A 503 -19.45 20.63 -30.96
N GLU A 504 -18.75 21.72 -31.27
CA GLU A 504 -18.49 22.14 -32.65
C GLU A 504 -17.26 21.39 -33.17
N ALA A 505 -17.47 20.59 -34.22
CA ALA A 505 -16.41 19.84 -34.88
C ALA A 505 -15.90 20.59 -36.10
N THR A 506 -14.61 20.95 -36.11
CA THR A 506 -13.96 21.60 -37.25
C THR A 506 -13.67 20.62 -38.37
N ALA A 507 -13.83 21.09 -39.62
CA ALA A 507 -13.56 20.32 -40.82
C ALA A 507 -12.16 19.70 -40.83
N ASN A 508 -12.10 18.37 -40.98
CA ASN A 508 -10.89 17.55 -41.07
C ASN A 508 -10.04 17.49 -39.78
N VAL A 509 -10.62 17.86 -38.63
CA VAL A 509 -10.04 17.55 -37.31
C VAL A 509 -10.56 16.19 -36.84
N THR A 510 -9.70 15.43 -36.14
CA THR A 510 -10.07 14.16 -35.51
C THR A 510 -10.30 14.37 -34.03
N TYR A 511 -11.47 13.94 -33.57
CA TYR A 511 -11.88 13.94 -32.19
C TYR A 511 -11.97 12.50 -31.66
N PHE A 512 -11.74 12.32 -30.37
CA PHE A 512 -11.84 11.05 -29.66
C PHE A 512 -12.96 11.13 -28.64
N VAL A 513 -14.03 10.37 -28.87
CA VAL A 513 -15.21 10.33 -28.01
C VAL A 513 -15.09 9.13 -27.07
N VAL A 514 -15.30 9.34 -25.78
CA VAL A 514 -15.19 8.30 -24.74
C VAL A 514 -16.50 8.17 -23.99
N VAL A 515 -17.00 6.94 -23.89
CA VAL A 515 -18.08 6.58 -22.98
C VAL A 515 -17.47 5.91 -21.75
N HIS A 516 -17.72 6.48 -20.58
CA HIS A 516 -17.25 6.01 -19.29
C HIS A 516 -18.31 6.26 -18.21
N GLY A 517 -18.04 5.99 -16.93
CA GLY A 517 -19.03 6.18 -15.86
C GLY A 517 -18.53 6.94 -14.64
N TYR A 518 -19.46 7.42 -13.81
CA TYR A 518 -19.15 8.08 -12.54
C TYR A 518 -18.49 7.11 -11.56
N GLY A 519 -17.31 7.47 -11.03
CA GLY A 519 -16.55 6.58 -10.14
C GLY A 519 -16.29 5.21 -10.76
N THR A 520 -16.73 4.15 -10.09
CA THR A 520 -16.63 2.76 -10.57
C THR A 520 -17.76 2.34 -11.50
N GLY A 521 -18.63 3.26 -11.94
CA GLY A 521 -19.78 2.98 -12.79
C GLY A 521 -19.38 2.38 -14.14
N GLU A 522 -19.97 1.24 -14.49
CA GLU A 522 -19.82 0.58 -15.78
C GLU A 522 -21.10 -0.16 -16.16
N GLY A 523 -21.29 -0.43 -17.45
CA GLY A 523 -22.47 -1.13 -17.93
C GLY A 523 -22.66 -1.07 -19.43
N ASN A 524 -23.85 -1.50 -19.86
CA ASN A 524 -24.26 -1.42 -21.26
C ASN A 524 -24.83 -0.03 -21.56
N TYR A 525 -24.57 0.46 -22.77
CA TYR A 525 -25.07 1.74 -23.26
C TYR A 525 -25.43 1.69 -24.74
N GLU A 526 -26.23 2.66 -25.16
CA GLU A 526 -26.36 3.06 -26.55
C GLU A 526 -25.87 4.51 -26.68
N LEU A 527 -24.95 4.75 -27.61
CA LEU A 527 -24.44 6.07 -27.95
C LEU A 527 -25.11 6.54 -29.24
N PHE A 528 -25.84 7.65 -29.17
CA PHE A 528 -26.32 8.37 -30.34
C PHE A 528 -25.28 9.40 -30.79
N VAL A 529 -25.06 9.44 -32.11
CA VAL A 529 -24.21 10.42 -32.81
C VAL A 529 -25.09 11.11 -33.86
N GLY A 530 -25.33 12.40 -33.66
CA GLY A 530 -26.08 13.24 -34.58
C GLY A 530 -25.26 14.47 -34.97
N CYS A 531 -25.50 15.01 -36.17
CA CYS A 531 -24.86 16.24 -36.60
C CYS A 531 -25.89 17.21 -37.19
N ALA A 532 -25.69 18.49 -36.92
CA ALA A 532 -26.38 19.61 -37.52
C ALA A 532 -25.34 20.54 -38.19
N PRO A 533 -25.76 21.43 -39.11
CA PRO A 533 -24.89 22.52 -39.55
C PRO A 533 -24.38 23.31 -38.34
N ALA A 534 -23.09 23.68 -38.35
CA ALA A 534 -22.52 24.54 -37.31
C ALA A 534 -23.33 25.84 -37.16
N CYS A 535 -23.36 26.36 -35.93
CA CYS A 535 -24.03 27.63 -35.67
C CYS A 535 -23.32 28.78 -36.42
N SER A 536 -24.06 29.77 -36.90
CA SER A 536 -23.48 30.88 -37.69
C SER A 536 -24.17 32.22 -37.37
N PRO A 537 -23.40 33.30 -37.10
CA PRO A 537 -21.94 33.33 -36.98
C PRO A 537 -21.44 32.65 -35.70
N GLU A 538 -20.25 32.06 -35.76
CA GLU A 538 -19.55 31.52 -34.58
C GLU A 538 -19.32 32.63 -33.53
N ALA A 539 -19.48 32.29 -32.25
CA ALA A 539 -19.12 33.17 -31.15
C ALA A 539 -17.58 33.24 -31.05
N THR A 540 -16.99 34.38 -31.40
CA THR A 540 -15.52 34.50 -31.51
C THR A 540 -14.79 34.53 -30.17
N ASN A 541 -15.51 34.77 -29.07
CA ASN A 541 -15.00 34.79 -27.70
C ASN A 541 -15.62 33.67 -26.85
N ASP A 542 -15.95 32.53 -27.48
CA ASP A 542 -16.55 31.36 -26.84
C ASP A 542 -15.57 30.57 -25.96
N ILE A 543 -14.26 30.83 -26.10
CA ILE A 543 -13.24 30.22 -25.24
C ILE A 543 -12.45 31.29 -24.50
N CYS A 544 -12.00 30.97 -23.29
CA CYS A 544 -11.26 31.91 -22.43
C CYS A 544 -10.04 32.55 -23.13
N SER A 545 -9.31 31.79 -23.95
CA SER A 545 -8.12 32.32 -24.64
C SER A 545 -8.44 33.41 -25.68
N ASP A 546 -9.66 33.42 -26.20
CA ASP A 546 -10.15 34.38 -27.19
C ASP A 546 -11.09 35.43 -26.54
N ALA A 547 -11.03 35.58 -25.21
CA ALA A 547 -11.85 36.51 -24.45
C ALA A 547 -11.78 37.95 -24.98
N ASP A 548 -12.95 38.53 -25.26
CA ASP A 548 -13.06 39.88 -25.80
C ASP A 548 -12.67 40.94 -24.75
N PRO A 549 -11.88 41.96 -25.11
CA PRO A 549 -11.42 42.95 -24.14
C PRO A 549 -12.53 43.91 -23.72
N LEU A 550 -12.80 43.99 -22.41
CA LEU A 550 -13.63 45.01 -21.78
C LEU A 550 -12.79 46.19 -21.32
N THR A 551 -13.31 47.39 -21.57
CA THR A 551 -12.72 48.63 -21.05
C THR A 551 -13.45 49.04 -19.76
N PRO A 552 -12.77 49.12 -18.61
CA PRO A 552 -13.37 49.66 -17.39
C PRO A 552 -13.61 51.17 -17.52
N TYR A 553 -14.77 51.66 -17.10
CA TYR A 553 -15.14 53.09 -17.12
C TYR A 553 -15.27 53.67 -15.71
N LEU A 554 -15.16 54.99 -15.58
CA LEU A 554 -15.53 55.67 -14.34
C LEU A 554 -17.05 55.54 -14.13
N ALA A 555 -17.47 55.26 -12.90
CA ALA A 555 -18.87 55.23 -12.51
C ALA A 555 -19.49 56.65 -12.42
N ASP A 556 -19.40 57.42 -13.51
CA ASP A 556 -19.92 58.79 -13.66
C ASP A 556 -21.01 58.91 -14.75
N GLY A 557 -21.45 57.77 -15.29
CA GLY A 557 -22.41 57.67 -16.38
C GLY A 557 -21.81 57.82 -17.78
N SER A 558 -20.48 57.88 -17.92
CA SER A 558 -19.79 57.85 -19.22
C SER A 558 -19.57 56.44 -19.79
N GLY A 559 -19.92 55.40 -19.01
CA GLY A 559 -19.77 54.00 -19.38
C GLY A 559 -20.37 53.66 -20.75
N ILE A 560 -19.63 52.88 -21.54
CA ILE A 560 -20.10 52.34 -22.82
C ILE A 560 -20.39 50.86 -22.62
N ILE A 561 -21.64 50.48 -22.89
CA ILE A 561 -22.08 49.08 -22.82
C ILE A 561 -21.48 48.31 -24.00
N THR A 562 -20.85 47.19 -23.70
CA THR A 562 -20.41 46.19 -24.68
C THR A 562 -21.56 45.22 -24.91
N VAL A 563 -21.88 44.93 -26.17
CA VAL A 563 -22.95 43.97 -26.52
C VAL A 563 -22.32 42.59 -26.68
N GLY A 564 -22.75 41.65 -25.86
CA GLY A 564 -22.43 40.22 -25.98
C GLY A 564 -23.52 39.45 -26.72
N ASP A 565 -23.18 38.28 -27.25
CA ASP A 565 -24.11 37.32 -27.85
C ASP A 565 -23.62 35.89 -27.64
N ASN A 566 -24.35 35.10 -26.86
CA ASN A 566 -24.03 33.69 -26.60
C ASN A 566 -24.88 32.72 -27.44
N THR A 567 -25.59 33.19 -28.48
CA THR A 567 -26.48 32.35 -29.30
C THR A 567 -25.78 31.13 -29.91
N CYS A 568 -24.54 31.32 -30.36
CA CYS A 568 -23.71 30.29 -31.00
C CYS A 568 -22.50 29.89 -30.14
N ALA A 569 -22.53 30.18 -28.85
CA ALA A 569 -21.54 29.71 -27.90
C ALA A 569 -21.69 28.20 -27.67
N THR A 570 -20.64 27.52 -27.22
CA THR A 570 -20.69 26.13 -26.80
C THR A 570 -20.77 26.03 -25.28
N ALA A 571 -20.73 24.81 -24.75
CA ALA A 571 -20.87 24.62 -23.32
C ALA A 571 -19.54 24.92 -22.61
N ASP A 572 -19.59 25.81 -21.62
CA ASP A 572 -18.45 26.18 -20.78
C ASP A 572 -18.32 25.26 -19.55
N PRO A 573 -17.13 25.21 -18.90
CA PRO A 573 -16.98 24.63 -17.58
C PRO A 573 -17.94 25.26 -16.53
N ASN A 574 -18.45 24.41 -15.64
CA ASN A 574 -19.33 24.87 -14.55
C ASN A 574 -18.54 25.60 -13.45
N PRO A 575 -18.88 26.87 -13.13
CA PRO A 575 -18.31 27.58 -12.00
C PRO A 575 -18.89 27.06 -10.68
N ALA A 576 -18.24 27.38 -9.57
CA ALA A 576 -18.59 26.86 -8.24
C ALA A 576 -20.01 27.25 -7.79
N CYS A 577 -20.54 28.39 -8.27
CA CYS A 577 -21.89 28.81 -7.92
C CYS A 577 -23.00 28.14 -8.73
N ASP A 578 -22.67 27.50 -9.87
CA ASP A 578 -23.60 26.72 -10.68
C ASP A 578 -22.98 25.38 -11.15
N PRO A 579 -22.70 24.45 -10.23
CA PRO A 579 -21.90 23.26 -10.50
C PRO A 579 -22.58 22.22 -11.41
N PHE A 580 -23.88 22.38 -11.68
CA PHE A 580 -24.69 21.41 -12.45
C PHE A 580 -25.62 22.07 -13.48
N GLY A 581 -25.55 23.39 -13.62
CA GLY A 581 -26.35 24.12 -14.61
C GLY A 581 -25.88 23.83 -16.03
N PRO A 582 -26.76 23.95 -17.03
CA PRO A 582 -26.30 24.14 -18.40
C PRO A 582 -25.64 25.53 -18.49
N LEU A 583 -24.41 25.63 -18.99
CA LEU A 583 -23.76 26.91 -19.25
C LEU A 583 -23.50 27.07 -20.74
N GLN A 584 -24.04 28.14 -21.31
CA GLN A 584 -23.66 28.64 -22.62
C GLN A 584 -23.20 30.09 -22.43
N GLY A 585 -21.90 30.32 -22.47
CA GLY A 585 -21.30 31.61 -22.11
C GLY A 585 -20.35 32.15 -23.15
N VAL A 586 -19.92 33.38 -22.94
CA VAL A 586 -18.84 33.99 -23.73
C VAL A 586 -17.92 34.77 -22.79
N TRP A 587 -16.66 34.84 -23.19
CA TRP A 587 -15.56 35.26 -22.35
C TRP A 587 -15.12 36.69 -22.62
N TYR A 588 -14.74 37.38 -21.55
CA TYR A 588 -14.23 38.74 -21.58
C TYR A 588 -12.96 38.89 -20.75
N SER A 589 -12.08 39.81 -21.14
CA SER A 589 -10.83 40.11 -20.43
C SER A 589 -10.75 41.58 -20.03
N PHE A 590 -10.15 41.90 -18.89
CA PHE A 590 -9.90 43.28 -18.48
C PHE A 590 -8.69 43.41 -17.55
N ASN A 591 -8.08 44.60 -17.50
CA ASN A 591 -7.05 44.95 -16.52
C ASN A 591 -7.64 45.82 -15.41
N SER A 592 -7.37 45.50 -14.14
CA SER A 592 -7.88 46.26 -13.00
C SER A 592 -7.33 47.70 -12.91
N GLY A 593 -6.20 47.98 -13.57
CA GLY A 593 -5.50 49.25 -13.44
C GLY A 593 -5.22 49.59 -11.98
N SER A 594 -5.33 50.84 -11.57
CA SER A 594 -5.12 51.23 -10.18
C SER A 594 -6.31 50.93 -9.25
N ASN A 595 -7.33 50.21 -9.70
CA ASN A 595 -8.59 50.05 -8.97
C ASN A 595 -8.66 48.69 -8.28
N GLU A 596 -8.99 48.71 -6.99
CA GLU A 596 -9.23 47.50 -6.19
C GLU A 596 -10.72 47.14 -6.14
N ASN A 597 -11.61 48.08 -6.47
CA ASN A 597 -13.05 47.89 -6.44
C ASN A 597 -13.62 48.20 -7.81
N MET A 598 -14.41 47.28 -8.35
CA MET A 598 -15.10 47.42 -9.63
C MET A 598 -16.54 46.90 -9.51
N GLN A 599 -17.41 47.39 -10.39
CA GLN A 599 -18.81 46.98 -10.49
C GLN A 599 -19.07 46.48 -11.89
N LEU A 600 -19.68 45.31 -11.98
CA LEU A 600 -20.13 44.69 -13.22
C LEU A 600 -21.64 44.88 -13.34
N THR A 601 -22.08 45.49 -14.43
CA THR A 601 -23.49 45.59 -14.78
C THR A 601 -23.79 44.72 -15.99
N LEU A 602 -24.79 43.86 -15.83
CA LEU A 602 -25.31 42.97 -16.86
C LEU A 602 -26.73 43.40 -17.21
N LEU A 603 -27.01 43.58 -18.49
CA LEU A 603 -28.32 44.00 -18.99
C LEU A 603 -28.95 42.90 -19.82
N THR A 604 -30.18 42.54 -19.47
CA THR A 604 -31.00 41.56 -20.20
C THR A 604 -32.12 42.28 -20.95
N SER A 605 -32.98 41.53 -21.65
CA SER A 605 -34.15 42.08 -22.32
C SER A 605 -35.17 42.74 -21.37
N ASP A 606 -35.10 42.42 -20.07
CA ASP A 606 -36.01 42.96 -19.05
C ASP A 606 -35.60 44.38 -18.62
N GLU A 607 -34.30 44.66 -18.58
CA GLU A 607 -33.78 46.01 -18.32
C GLU A 607 -33.76 46.88 -19.59
N ASP A 608 -33.44 46.29 -20.74
CA ASP A 608 -33.36 46.99 -22.02
C ASP A 608 -33.86 46.11 -23.17
N GLY A 609 -35.00 46.47 -23.75
CA GLY A 609 -35.66 45.73 -24.83
C GLY A 609 -34.91 45.70 -26.16
N SER A 610 -33.68 46.23 -26.23
CA SER A 610 -32.78 46.03 -27.37
C SER A 610 -32.06 44.68 -27.35
N TYR A 611 -32.01 44.01 -26.19
CA TYR A 611 -31.41 42.69 -25.99
C TYR A 611 -32.43 41.56 -26.17
N THR A 612 -31.94 40.34 -26.43
CA THR A 612 -32.78 39.17 -26.71
C THR A 612 -32.67 38.06 -25.68
N SER A 613 -31.65 38.06 -24.83
CA SER A 613 -31.58 37.15 -23.69
C SER A 613 -32.57 37.60 -22.61
N ALA A 614 -33.57 36.77 -22.30
CA ALA A 614 -34.54 37.07 -21.25
C ALA A 614 -34.14 36.40 -19.93
N ASN A 615 -34.24 37.12 -18.81
CA ASN A 615 -34.07 36.65 -17.42
C ASN A 615 -33.06 35.49 -17.26
N GLY A 616 -31.77 35.79 -17.06
CA GLY A 616 -30.82 34.71 -16.77
C GLY A 616 -29.34 34.93 -17.00
N ILE A 617 -28.86 36.15 -17.25
CA ILE A 617 -27.42 36.36 -17.43
C ILE A 617 -26.70 36.36 -16.07
N SER A 618 -25.69 35.52 -15.96
CA SER A 618 -24.87 35.27 -14.77
C SER A 618 -23.39 35.49 -15.10
N TYR A 619 -22.53 35.57 -14.09
CA TYR A 619 -21.08 35.73 -14.31
C TYR A 619 -20.21 34.99 -13.30
N ALA A 620 -18.98 34.72 -13.72
CA ALA A 620 -17.91 34.15 -12.93
C ALA A 620 -16.60 34.83 -13.32
N LEU A 621 -15.85 35.25 -12.31
CA LEU A 621 -14.62 36.01 -12.42
C LEU A 621 -13.44 35.10 -12.06
N TYR A 622 -12.40 35.12 -12.88
CA TYR A 622 -11.23 34.28 -12.71
C TYR A 622 -9.93 35.10 -12.76
N ALA A 623 -8.90 34.60 -12.07
CA ALA A 623 -7.58 35.22 -12.06
C ALA A 623 -6.83 35.17 -13.41
N GLY A 624 -7.34 34.41 -14.37
CA GLY A 624 -6.79 34.22 -15.72
C GLY A 624 -7.34 32.95 -16.36
N CYS A 625 -6.94 32.64 -17.59
CA CYS A 625 -7.26 31.36 -18.22
C CYS A 625 -6.28 30.27 -17.77
N ASP A 626 -6.78 29.08 -17.44
CA ASP A 626 -5.96 27.89 -17.28
C ASP A 626 -5.81 27.17 -18.62
N MET A 627 -4.65 27.38 -19.25
CA MET A 627 -4.28 26.74 -20.51
C MET A 627 -3.80 25.29 -20.33
N SER A 628 -3.78 24.74 -19.10
CA SER A 628 -3.47 23.33 -18.88
C SER A 628 -4.64 22.41 -19.27
N VAL A 629 -5.84 22.98 -19.48
CA VAL A 629 -7.03 22.34 -20.05
C VAL A 629 -7.33 23.00 -21.41
N CYS A 630 -6.71 22.50 -22.48
CA CYS A 630 -7.00 22.94 -23.86
C CYS A 630 -8.30 22.28 -24.38
N PRO A 631 -9.11 22.94 -25.25
CA PRO A 631 -9.23 24.38 -25.56
C PRO A 631 -10.46 25.03 -24.90
N LEU A 632 -11.24 24.29 -24.11
CA LEU A 632 -12.40 24.85 -23.39
C LEU A 632 -12.01 25.93 -22.37
N GLY A 633 -10.70 26.11 -22.11
CA GLY A 633 -10.21 27.08 -21.14
C GLY A 633 -10.64 26.60 -19.76
N GLY A 634 -9.74 25.93 -19.05
CA GLY A 634 -9.98 25.78 -17.62
C GLY A 634 -10.14 27.17 -17.02
N ASP A 635 -11.09 27.30 -16.11
CA ASP A 635 -11.16 28.39 -15.17
C ASP A 635 -9.81 28.44 -14.45
N GLY A 636 -9.00 29.48 -14.68
CA GLY A 636 -7.98 29.83 -13.68
C GLY A 636 -8.67 30.04 -12.32
N PRO A 637 -7.94 30.20 -11.22
CA PRO A 637 -8.57 30.27 -9.90
C PRO A 637 -9.80 31.20 -9.86
N GLU A 638 -10.99 30.61 -9.66
CA GLU A 638 -12.25 31.34 -9.54
C GLU A 638 -12.18 32.27 -8.32
N LEU A 639 -12.51 33.54 -8.55
CA LEU A 639 -12.46 34.60 -7.54
C LEU A 639 -13.84 34.96 -7.02
N ASP A 640 -14.85 34.90 -7.88
CA ASP A 640 -16.25 35.22 -7.56
C ASP A 640 -17.19 34.64 -8.63
N CYS A 641 -18.42 34.34 -8.24
CA CYS A 641 -19.45 33.81 -9.13
C CYS A 641 -20.83 34.21 -8.63
N SER A 642 -21.73 34.59 -9.55
CA SER A 642 -23.05 35.09 -9.20
C SER A 642 -24.13 34.74 -10.21
N ILE A 643 -25.20 34.09 -9.74
CA ILE A 643 -26.43 33.84 -10.49
C ILE A 643 -27.41 34.98 -10.18
N VAL A 644 -27.37 36.03 -11.00
CA VAL A 644 -28.09 37.30 -10.72
C VAL A 644 -29.27 37.56 -11.67
N GLY A 645 -29.29 36.93 -12.84
CA GLY A 645 -30.34 37.15 -13.83
C GLY A 645 -30.34 38.55 -14.46
N GLY A 646 -29.22 39.28 -14.36
CA GLY A 646 -29.10 40.70 -14.71
C GLY A 646 -28.81 41.62 -13.51
N GLY A 647 -28.54 42.90 -13.78
CA GLY A 647 -28.31 43.93 -12.78
C GLY A 647 -26.83 44.23 -12.48
N THR A 648 -26.59 45.00 -11.41
CA THR A 648 -25.25 45.46 -11.02
C THR A 648 -24.74 44.70 -9.80
N SER A 649 -23.54 44.12 -9.93
CA SER A 649 -22.81 43.41 -8.88
C SER A 649 -21.47 44.07 -8.57
N VAL A 650 -21.10 44.12 -7.30
CA VAL A 650 -19.77 44.58 -6.87
C VAL A 650 -18.83 43.38 -6.91
N LEU A 651 -17.77 43.47 -7.71
CA LEU A 651 -16.74 42.45 -7.79
C LEU A 651 -15.94 42.37 -6.48
N PRO A 652 -15.29 41.23 -6.16
CA PRO A 652 -14.40 41.13 -5.01
C PRO A 652 -13.24 42.14 -5.10
N THR A 653 -12.54 42.34 -3.99
CA THR A 653 -11.35 43.21 -3.98
C THR A 653 -10.28 42.66 -4.92
N LEU A 654 -9.96 43.42 -5.96
CA LEU A 654 -9.01 43.05 -7.00
C LEU A 654 -7.59 43.52 -6.66
N THR A 655 -6.60 42.78 -7.14
CA THR A 655 -5.21 43.24 -7.15
C THR A 655 -5.05 44.25 -8.28
N THR A 656 -4.40 45.39 -7.98
CA THR A 656 -4.18 46.45 -8.97
C THR A 656 -3.17 46.04 -10.06
N ASN A 657 -3.38 46.55 -11.27
CA ASN A 657 -2.59 46.33 -12.49
C ASN A 657 -2.50 44.86 -12.90
N THR A 658 -3.58 44.12 -12.65
CA THR A 658 -3.67 42.68 -12.91
C THR A 658 -4.74 42.42 -13.96
N ASP A 659 -4.46 41.49 -14.87
CA ASP A 659 -5.42 41.02 -15.87
C ASP A 659 -6.34 39.97 -15.26
N TYR A 660 -7.61 40.03 -15.60
CA TYR A 660 -8.67 39.12 -15.18
C TYR A 660 -9.50 38.69 -16.38
N VAL A 661 -10.19 37.56 -16.24
CA VAL A 661 -11.15 37.06 -17.23
C VAL A 661 -12.50 36.79 -16.59
N LEU A 662 -13.56 37.00 -17.36
CA LEU A 662 -14.95 36.95 -16.93
C LEU A 662 -15.72 36.05 -17.91
N ASN A 663 -16.32 34.98 -17.41
CA ASN A 663 -17.34 34.26 -18.16
C ASN A 663 -18.70 34.91 -17.88
N VAL A 664 -19.47 35.18 -18.93
CA VAL A 664 -20.85 35.67 -18.85
C VAL A 664 -21.76 34.69 -19.59
N TRP A 665 -22.67 34.03 -18.87
CA TRP A 665 -23.46 32.91 -19.39
C TRP A 665 -24.95 32.98 -19.03
N ASN A 666 -25.72 32.10 -19.67
CA ASN A 666 -27.02 31.63 -19.20
C ASN A 666 -27.20 30.14 -19.58
N ASP A 667 -28.39 29.60 -19.32
CA ASP A 667 -28.73 28.19 -19.59
C ASP A 667 -28.65 27.76 -21.06
N GLY A 668 -28.53 28.72 -21.97
CA GLY A 668 -28.43 28.48 -23.40
C GLY A 668 -29.70 27.93 -24.06
N GLY A 669 -29.58 27.70 -25.38
CA GLY A 669 -30.66 27.15 -26.20
C GLY A 669 -31.72 28.18 -26.65
N ILE A 670 -32.69 27.68 -27.43
CA ILE A 670 -33.65 28.53 -28.14
C ILE A 670 -34.55 29.28 -27.15
N GLY A 671 -34.47 30.61 -27.17
CA GLY A 671 -35.31 31.49 -26.35
C GLY A 671 -34.67 31.90 -25.02
N THR A 672 -33.49 31.35 -24.69
CA THR A 672 -32.68 31.77 -23.53
C THR A 672 -31.38 32.41 -23.99
N ALA A 673 -30.65 31.76 -24.89
CA ALA A 673 -29.46 32.34 -25.52
C ALA A 673 -29.81 33.56 -26.37
N GLY A 674 -28.91 34.53 -26.43
CA GLY A 674 -29.13 35.76 -27.16
C GLY A 674 -28.16 36.87 -26.83
N THR A 675 -28.52 38.07 -27.26
CA THR A 675 -27.74 39.29 -27.00
C THR A 675 -28.01 39.83 -25.60
N PHE A 676 -26.97 40.37 -24.96
CA PHE A 676 -26.99 41.02 -23.64
C PHE A 676 -25.99 42.18 -23.57
N GLY A 677 -26.13 43.04 -22.57
CA GLY A 677 -25.20 44.15 -22.31
C GLY A 677 -24.24 43.85 -21.16
N VAL A 678 -22.96 44.20 -21.33
CA VAL A 678 -21.91 44.10 -20.31
C VAL A 678 -21.26 45.46 -20.12
N LEU A 679 -21.23 45.95 -18.88
CA LEU A 679 -20.58 47.20 -18.52
C LEU A 679 -19.75 47.00 -17.25
N LEU A 680 -18.46 47.35 -17.32
CA LEU A 680 -17.54 47.29 -16.19
C LEU A 680 -17.16 48.73 -15.77
N GLU A 681 -17.37 49.05 -14.50
CA GLU A 681 -17.14 50.38 -13.95
C GLU A 681 -16.28 50.33 -12.67
N TYR A 682 -15.63 51.44 -12.35
CA TYR A 682 -14.89 51.64 -11.11
C TYR A 682 -15.21 53.01 -10.48
N PRO A 683 -15.21 53.13 -9.15
CA PRO A 683 -15.40 54.42 -8.49
C PRO A 683 -14.20 55.32 -8.73
N GLY A 684 -14.42 56.65 -8.70
CA GLY A 684 -13.31 57.60 -8.76
C GLY A 684 -12.31 57.38 -7.62
N GLN A 685 -11.01 57.54 -7.86
CA GLN A 685 -10.00 57.33 -6.81
C GLN A 685 -10.09 58.37 -5.69
N ASN A 686 -10.27 59.64 -6.06
CA ASN A 686 -10.45 60.77 -5.14
C ASN A 686 -11.79 61.45 -5.43
N ASP A 687 -12.88 60.80 -5.06
CA ASP A 687 -14.22 61.35 -5.25
C ASP A 687 -14.85 61.68 -3.89
N ALA A 688 -15.13 62.95 -3.66
CA ALA A 688 -15.70 63.44 -2.43
C ALA A 688 -16.78 64.47 -2.74
N GLY A 689 -17.95 64.29 -2.15
CA GLY A 689 -19.08 65.18 -2.33
C GLY A 689 -19.51 65.79 -1.01
N ILE A 690 -20.05 67.01 -1.08
CA ILE A 690 -20.74 67.64 0.06
C ILE A 690 -22.14 67.03 0.13
N SER A 691 -22.42 66.25 1.17
CA SER A 691 -23.74 65.65 1.40
C SER A 691 -24.67 66.62 2.13
N GLN A 692 -24.12 67.48 2.99
CA GLN A 692 -24.88 68.49 3.72
C GLN A 692 -24.03 69.74 4.01
N VAL A 693 -24.64 70.93 3.92
CA VAL A 693 -24.08 72.15 4.51
C VAL A 693 -24.66 72.31 5.92
N ILE A 694 -23.81 72.23 6.94
CA ILE A 694 -24.19 72.32 8.36
C ILE A 694 -24.24 73.78 8.81
N SER A 695 -23.31 74.59 8.32
CA SER A 695 -23.25 76.02 8.60
C SER A 695 -22.57 76.75 7.46
N PRO A 696 -22.99 77.96 7.10
CA PRO A 696 -24.14 78.67 7.66
C PRO A 696 -25.48 78.15 7.09
N ASP A 697 -26.55 78.29 7.87
CA ASP A 697 -27.92 77.97 7.44
C ASP A 697 -28.83 79.22 7.64
N GLY A 698 -29.77 79.42 6.73
CA GLY A 698 -30.67 80.58 6.70
C GLY A 698 -30.01 81.91 6.28
N ASN A 699 -30.61 83.04 6.71
CA ASN A 699 -30.15 84.38 6.34
C ASN A 699 -28.99 84.85 7.22
N ILE A 700 -27.87 85.24 6.62
CA ILE A 700 -26.64 85.60 7.32
C ILE A 700 -26.28 87.05 6.98
N CYS A 701 -25.99 87.86 8.00
CA CYS A 701 -25.62 89.27 7.86
C CYS A 701 -24.11 89.51 8.04
N THR A 702 -23.26 88.60 7.54
CA THR A 702 -21.80 88.72 7.61
C THR A 702 -21.20 88.52 6.21
N THR A 703 -20.11 89.23 5.89
CA THR A 703 -19.40 89.12 4.61
C THR A 703 -18.28 88.08 4.63
N GLN A 704 -18.07 87.43 5.78
CA GLN A 704 -17.09 86.36 5.97
C GLN A 704 -17.82 85.16 6.55
N VAL A 705 -17.69 84.02 5.88
CA VAL A 705 -18.36 82.77 6.22
C VAL A 705 -17.29 81.69 6.29
N GLY A 706 -17.30 80.87 7.34
CA GLY A 706 -16.50 79.63 7.38
C GLY A 706 -17.47 78.47 7.22
N PRO A 707 -17.66 77.91 6.00
CA PRO A 707 -18.61 76.84 5.80
C PRO A 707 -18.17 75.60 6.59
N VAL A 708 -19.14 74.98 7.24
CA VAL A 708 -19.01 73.66 7.86
C VAL A 708 -19.91 72.74 7.06
N VAL A 709 -19.34 71.70 6.49
CA VAL A 709 -20.05 70.75 5.61
C VAL A 709 -19.82 69.33 6.10
N GLU A 710 -20.79 68.47 5.84
CA GLU A 710 -20.61 67.02 5.89
C GLU A 710 -20.13 66.56 4.51
N LEU A 711 -19.11 65.71 4.52
CA LEU A 711 -18.52 65.14 3.31
C LEU A 711 -18.83 63.65 3.29
N THR A 712 -19.26 63.16 2.13
CA THR A 712 -19.30 61.74 1.85
C THR A 712 -18.14 61.41 0.93
N ASN A 713 -17.36 60.39 1.30
CA ASN A 713 -16.36 59.82 0.41
C ASN A 713 -17.08 58.91 -0.58
N PHE A 714 -17.12 59.33 -1.84
CA PHE A 714 -17.64 58.53 -2.95
C PHE A 714 -16.52 57.76 -3.66
N GLY A 715 -15.25 58.04 -3.33
CA GLY A 715 -14.09 57.43 -3.96
C GLY A 715 -13.50 56.24 -3.20
N ALA A 716 -12.61 55.52 -3.89
CA ALA A 716 -11.96 54.33 -3.36
C ALA A 716 -10.92 54.63 -2.26
N GLN A 717 -10.25 55.79 -2.32
CA GLN A 717 -9.21 56.14 -1.34
C GLN A 717 -9.80 56.74 -0.06
N PRO A 718 -9.20 56.49 1.12
CA PRO A 718 -9.59 57.19 2.34
C PRO A 718 -9.51 58.71 2.17
N LEU A 719 -10.60 59.40 2.48
CA LEU A 719 -10.64 60.86 2.41
C LEU A 719 -9.74 61.48 3.50
N THR A 720 -8.53 61.90 3.14
CA THR A 720 -7.54 62.46 4.08
C THR A 720 -7.57 63.99 4.14
N SER A 721 -7.93 64.65 3.03
CA SER A 721 -8.12 66.10 2.96
C SER A 721 -9.01 66.46 1.78
N VAL A 722 -9.72 67.59 1.88
CA VAL A 722 -10.48 68.19 0.77
C VAL A 722 -10.23 69.68 0.67
N VAL A 723 -10.42 70.23 -0.53
CA VAL A 723 -10.41 71.66 -0.80
C VAL A 723 -11.86 72.09 -1.04
N ILE A 724 -12.44 72.86 -0.13
CA ILE A 724 -13.83 73.34 -0.27
C ILE A 724 -13.77 74.75 -0.83
N THR A 725 -14.26 74.93 -2.06
CA THR A 725 -14.37 76.26 -2.65
C THR A 725 -15.80 76.78 -2.48
N TYR A 726 -15.96 77.98 -1.91
CA TYR A 726 -17.26 78.62 -1.73
C TYR A 726 -17.23 80.08 -2.16
N THR A 727 -18.40 80.64 -2.50
CA THR A 727 -18.56 82.06 -2.85
C THR A 727 -19.60 82.69 -1.94
N VAL A 728 -19.34 83.93 -1.49
CA VAL A 728 -20.34 84.77 -0.83
C VAL A 728 -20.88 85.75 -1.87
N ASP A 729 -22.21 85.83 -2.02
CA ASP A 729 -22.90 86.74 -2.95
C ASP A 729 -22.40 86.68 -4.41
N ALA A 730 -22.06 85.48 -4.90
CA ALA A 730 -21.46 85.25 -6.22
C ALA A 730 -20.15 86.03 -6.48
N GLY A 731 -19.44 86.39 -5.40
CA GLY A 731 -18.13 87.03 -5.45
C GLY A 731 -17.00 86.08 -5.87
N THR A 732 -15.75 86.49 -5.63
CA THR A 732 -14.59 85.67 -5.95
C THR A 732 -14.59 84.39 -5.09
N PRO A 733 -14.33 83.20 -5.68
CA PRO A 733 -14.24 81.97 -4.93
C PRO A 733 -13.17 82.04 -3.82
N VAL A 734 -13.56 81.59 -2.63
CA VAL A 734 -12.69 81.45 -1.45
C VAL A 734 -12.46 79.95 -1.23
N VAL A 735 -11.22 79.59 -0.94
CA VAL A 735 -10.77 78.23 -0.61
C VAL A 735 -10.64 78.06 0.88
#